data_AF-A0A9R1ACW9-F1
#
_entry.id   AF-A0A9R1ACW9-F1
#
_cell.length_a   1.000
_cell.length_b   1.000
_cell.length_c   1.000
_cell.angle_alpha   90.00
_cell.angle_beta   90.00
_cell.angle_gamma   90.00
#
_symmetry.space_group_name_H-M   'P 1'
#
loop_
_entity.id
_entity.type
_entity.pdbx_description
1 polymer ?
#
loop_
_entity_poly.entity_id
_entity_poly.type
_entity_poly.pdbx_seq_one_letter_code
_entity_poly.pdbx_strand_id
1 'polypeptide(L)'
;MGRITEFFEGTDHGLYFTCRSFFRVADTVISPKLLQVHDHQHNDRRVFLSEEKNDNLIESIICKLYIVYVDPDDIPQAKDRLISNSDFYYDMCYSVACSTFANMRAENDGAADIDTTSDISCEEGKPVADLVTYSLLDLYSGCGAMSTGLCLGAELAGIKLEAKWAVDMNSHACESLKHNHPSTQVRNEKAEDFLSLLQQWNALCKKYVIHGSNSLGSDLAQASNNDENDENEPLPKDVFEVARLVDICYGDPNKTGKNGLWFKVRWKKYDASQDTWEPIDGLSGSYECFKEFVQSGYRDSILPLPGSVDVICGGPPCQGVSGFNRFREHDDPLKDDKNKQLVVFMDIVKYLQPKYVLMENVVDILKFADGFLGRYALSRLVAMNYQARLGMMVAGCYGLPQFRMRAFIWGALPSMVLPKFPLPTHDVIKRGLVPNAFSRCLVAYEETTNKHLKKALVLEDAISDLPKVQNHQPNDVMEYGSDPKTEFQRYIRLSSKDMKDHSFVDARTKEGKLFDHQPLQLNNDDHERVRQIPVQKGANFRHLKGVRVGAKNTVELDPDIPRALVSSGKPLVPDYAISFIKGKSSKPFRRLWWDETVPTVVTRAEPHNQAILHPTQHRVLTVRENARLQGFPDYYRLFGPIKEKYIQVGNAVSVPVARALGYSLGQALRGEFVGDQPLFKLPEDFTCIGQARATGSSVGVVETE
;
A
#
# COMPACT_ATOMS: atom_id res chain seq x y z
N MET A 1 35.29 -7.65 3.52
CA MET A 1 35.66 -8.61 4.59
C MET A 1 35.13 -9.97 4.17
N GLY A 2 35.74 -11.09 4.53
CA GLY A 2 35.24 -12.39 4.07
C GLY A 2 35.53 -13.54 5.02
N ARG A 3 34.63 -14.54 5.05
CA ARG A 3 34.81 -15.82 5.73
C ARG A 3 35.41 -16.82 4.74
N ILE A 4 36.63 -17.27 4.99
CA ILE A 4 37.27 -18.32 4.17
C ILE A 4 36.46 -19.61 4.29
N THR A 5 36.09 -20.19 3.16
CA THR A 5 35.39 -21.49 3.11
C THR A 5 36.31 -22.61 2.64
N GLU A 6 37.28 -22.30 1.77
CA GLU A 6 38.15 -23.31 1.14
C GLU A 6 39.55 -22.75 0.90
N PHE A 7 40.55 -23.62 0.93
CA PHE A 7 41.88 -23.39 0.38
C PHE A 7 42.14 -24.48 -0.66
N PHE A 8 42.67 -24.09 -1.82
CA PHE A 8 42.92 -25.04 -2.91
C PHE A 8 44.08 -24.60 -3.80
N GLU A 9 44.69 -25.57 -4.50
CA GLU A 9 45.63 -25.32 -5.59
C GLU A 9 44.86 -25.37 -6.91
N GLY A 10 45.00 -24.34 -7.74
CA GLY A 10 44.38 -24.26 -9.04
C GLY A 10 45.08 -25.16 -10.07
N THR A 11 44.40 -25.40 -11.20
CA THR A 11 44.99 -26.15 -12.33
C THR A 11 46.19 -25.46 -12.98
N ASP A 12 46.38 -24.19 -12.68
CA ASP A 12 47.52 -23.34 -13.05
C ASP A 12 48.64 -23.36 -12.00
N HIS A 13 48.55 -24.22 -10.97
CA HIS A 13 49.45 -24.28 -9.81
C HIS A 13 49.46 -23.02 -8.93
N GLY A 14 48.47 -22.13 -9.10
CA GLY A 14 48.26 -21.01 -8.19
C GLY A 14 47.66 -21.48 -6.87
N LEU A 15 48.03 -20.85 -5.76
CA LEU A 15 47.43 -21.10 -4.45
C LEU A 15 46.27 -20.13 -4.22
N TYR A 16 45.06 -20.66 -4.08
CA TYR A 16 43.83 -19.91 -3.97
C TYR A 16 43.09 -20.18 -2.66
N PHE A 17 42.18 -19.27 -2.34
CA PHE A 17 41.16 -19.47 -1.32
C PHE A 17 39.82 -18.93 -1.79
N THR A 18 38.75 -19.61 -1.39
CA THR A 18 37.37 -19.16 -1.58
C THR A 18 36.92 -18.44 -0.31
N CYS A 19 36.28 -17.28 -0.44
CA CYS A 19 35.63 -16.65 0.70
C CYS A 19 34.20 -16.19 0.41
N ARG A 20 33.32 -16.33 1.42
CA ARG A 20 32.00 -15.68 1.45
C ARG A 20 32.14 -14.26 1.96
N SER A 21 31.50 -13.31 1.28
CA SER A 21 31.65 -11.89 1.59
C SER A 21 30.81 -11.43 2.78
N PHE A 22 31.39 -10.57 3.62
CA PHE A 22 30.66 -9.72 4.57
C PHE A 22 30.53 -8.31 3.99
N PHE A 23 29.30 -7.81 3.96
CA PHE A 23 28.95 -6.46 3.50
C PHE A 23 28.86 -5.52 4.70
N ARG A 24 29.49 -4.35 4.62
CA ARG A 24 29.11 -3.20 5.45
C ARG A 24 27.83 -2.59 4.89
N VAL A 25 27.12 -1.77 5.66
CA VAL A 25 25.96 -1.03 5.17
C VAL A 25 26.28 -0.25 3.88
N ALA A 26 27.46 0.38 3.83
CA ALA A 26 28.00 1.10 2.67
C ALA A 26 28.12 0.24 1.39
N ASP A 27 28.38 -1.06 1.54
CA ASP A 27 28.60 -1.99 0.43
C ASP A 27 27.27 -2.53 -0.13
N THR A 28 26.16 -2.35 0.58
CA THR A 28 24.82 -2.77 0.16
C THR A 28 24.17 -1.76 -0.78
N VAL A 29 22.92 -2.04 -1.19
CA VAL A 29 22.11 -1.09 -1.97
C VAL A 29 21.89 0.25 -1.25
N ILE A 30 22.06 0.35 0.08
CA ILE A 30 21.85 1.60 0.84
C ILE A 30 22.80 2.72 0.38
N SER A 31 23.99 2.39 -0.16
CA SER A 31 25.01 3.36 -0.60
C SER A 31 25.67 4.17 0.53
N PRO A 32 26.96 4.53 0.42
CA PRO A 32 27.66 5.36 1.40
C PRO A 32 27.03 6.75 1.61
N LYS A 33 26.35 7.30 0.59
CA LYS A 33 25.74 8.64 0.69
C LYS A 33 24.71 8.75 1.82
N LEU A 34 24.01 7.66 2.13
CA LEU A 34 23.01 7.64 3.19
C LEU A 34 23.59 7.57 4.60
N LEU A 35 24.87 7.19 4.75
CA LEU A 35 25.55 7.20 6.04
C LEU A 35 25.79 8.63 6.57
N GLN A 36 25.64 9.64 5.72
CA GLN A 36 25.75 11.05 6.10
C GLN A 36 24.41 11.65 6.56
N VAL A 37 23.29 10.93 6.42
CA VAL A 37 21.97 11.40 6.87
C VAL A 37 21.86 11.17 8.38
N HIS A 38 21.57 12.23 9.14
CA HIS A 38 21.71 12.23 10.61
C HIS A 38 20.46 11.79 11.40
N ASP A 39 19.33 11.53 10.75
CA ASP A 39 18.06 11.18 11.43
C ASP A 39 17.98 9.70 11.87
N HIS A 40 18.92 8.87 11.41
CA HIS A 40 19.16 7.51 11.86
C HIS A 40 20.66 7.20 11.81
N GLN A 41 21.10 6.17 12.52
CA GLN A 41 22.50 5.77 12.57
C GLN A 41 22.64 4.28 12.34
N HIS A 42 23.75 3.89 11.70
CA HIS A 42 24.18 2.52 11.57
C HIS A 42 25.42 2.30 12.42
N ASN A 43 25.52 1.15 13.07
CA ASN A 43 26.73 0.79 13.80
C ASN A 43 27.82 0.37 12.81
N ASP A 44 28.94 1.08 12.78
CA ASP A 44 30.06 0.79 11.86
C ASP A 44 30.68 -0.60 12.06
N ARG A 45 30.47 -1.22 13.23
CA ARG A 45 30.89 -2.59 13.53
C ARG A 45 29.87 -3.66 13.10
N ARG A 46 28.67 -3.26 12.67
CA ARG A 46 27.65 -4.19 12.16
C ARG A 46 27.89 -4.50 10.68
N VAL A 47 27.98 -5.78 10.37
CA VAL A 47 28.16 -6.29 9.00
C VAL A 47 27.09 -7.33 8.68
N PHE A 48 26.94 -7.69 7.40
CA PHE A 48 25.96 -8.65 6.94
C PHE A 48 26.65 -9.77 6.17
N LEU A 49 26.43 -11.02 6.56
CA LEU A 49 26.99 -12.16 5.83
C LEU A 49 26.25 -12.34 4.50
N SER A 50 26.97 -12.63 3.42
CA SER A 50 26.37 -12.92 2.12
C SER A 50 26.85 -14.26 1.56
N GLU A 51 26.03 -14.85 0.69
CA GLU A 51 26.38 -16.05 -0.07
C GLU A 51 27.24 -15.77 -1.32
N GLU A 52 27.52 -14.50 -1.61
CA GLU A 52 28.44 -14.10 -2.68
C GLU A 52 29.86 -14.61 -2.36
N LYS A 53 30.38 -15.49 -3.23
CA LYS A 53 31.70 -16.13 -3.12
C LYS A 53 32.65 -15.63 -4.18
N ASN A 54 33.92 -15.49 -3.80
CA ASN A 54 35.00 -15.13 -4.72
C ASN A 54 36.24 -15.97 -4.43
N ASP A 55 36.89 -16.41 -5.50
CA ASP A 55 38.19 -17.08 -5.46
C ASP A 55 39.30 -16.04 -5.60
N ASN A 56 40.30 -16.11 -4.73
CA ASN A 56 41.37 -15.12 -4.67
C ASN A 56 42.71 -15.82 -4.42
N LEU A 57 43.80 -15.20 -4.88
CA LEU A 57 45.15 -15.69 -4.56
C LEU A 57 45.43 -15.58 -3.06
N ILE A 58 46.11 -16.57 -2.48
CA ILE A 58 46.40 -16.65 -1.04
C ILE A 58 47.13 -15.41 -0.49
N GLU A 59 47.96 -14.77 -1.31
CA GLU A 59 48.67 -13.53 -0.99
C GLU A 59 47.75 -12.31 -0.80
N SER A 60 46.47 -12.41 -1.20
CA SER A 60 45.47 -11.36 -1.01
C SER A 60 44.97 -11.26 0.45
N ILE A 61 45.36 -12.21 1.32
CA ILE A 61 44.98 -12.21 2.73
C ILE A 61 45.79 -11.16 3.49
N ILE A 62 45.11 -10.19 4.09
CA ILE A 62 45.75 -9.07 4.81
C ILE A 62 45.93 -9.39 6.30
N CYS A 63 44.84 -9.70 7.01
CA CYS A 63 44.85 -9.97 8.46
C CYS A 63 43.62 -10.78 8.89
N LYS A 64 43.63 -11.27 10.13
CA LYS A 64 42.47 -11.91 10.76
C LYS A 64 41.61 -10.86 11.47
N LEU A 65 40.29 -11.01 11.36
CA LEU A 65 39.29 -10.22 12.08
C LEU A 65 38.42 -11.15 12.91
N TYR A 66 38.07 -10.75 14.12
CA TYR A 66 37.14 -11.48 14.98
C TYR A 66 35.72 -10.95 14.77
N ILE A 67 34.96 -11.66 13.94
CA ILE A 67 33.58 -11.32 13.55
C ILE A 67 32.61 -12.32 14.19
N VAL A 68 31.74 -11.86 15.09
CA VAL A 68 30.83 -12.73 15.87
C VAL A 68 29.40 -12.67 15.37
N TYR A 69 28.70 -13.81 15.40
CA TYR A 69 27.25 -13.81 15.24
C TYR A 69 26.60 -13.35 16.54
N VAL A 70 25.56 -12.51 16.42
CA VAL A 70 24.74 -12.07 17.55
C VAL A 70 23.31 -12.48 17.24
N ASP A 71 22.78 -13.41 18.02
CA ASP A 71 21.41 -13.87 17.83
C ASP A 71 20.44 -12.74 18.21
N PRO A 72 19.51 -12.33 17.31
CA PRO A 72 18.52 -11.31 17.63
C PRO A 72 17.61 -11.65 18.82
N ASP A 73 17.50 -12.91 19.22
CA ASP A 73 16.69 -13.35 20.36
C ASP A 73 17.49 -13.39 21.69
N ASP A 74 18.81 -13.20 21.65
CA ASP A 74 19.64 -13.16 22.88
C ASP A 74 19.26 -11.99 23.79
N ILE A 75 19.46 -12.16 25.10
CA ILE A 75 19.25 -11.07 26.07
C ILE A 75 20.23 -9.90 25.81
N PRO A 76 19.81 -8.63 26.00
CA PRO A 76 20.63 -7.46 25.65
C PRO A 76 22.04 -7.47 26.26
N GLN A 77 22.18 -7.87 27.54
CA GLN A 77 23.48 -7.89 28.21
C GLN A 77 24.45 -8.91 27.60
N ALA A 78 23.95 -10.02 27.06
CA ALA A 78 24.78 -11.02 26.39
C ALA A 78 25.27 -10.48 25.04
N LYS A 79 24.38 -9.85 24.27
CA LYS A 79 24.70 -9.18 23.01
C LYS A 79 25.79 -8.12 23.20
N ASP A 80 25.64 -7.24 24.18
CA ASP A 80 26.61 -6.17 24.45
C ASP A 80 28.01 -6.72 24.76
N ARG A 81 28.09 -7.81 25.54
CA ARG A 81 29.37 -8.48 25.86
C ARG A 81 30.00 -9.15 24.64
N LEU A 82 29.21 -9.79 23.79
CA LEU A 82 29.67 -10.38 22.52
C LEU A 82 30.23 -9.28 21.60
N ILE A 83 29.49 -8.19 21.44
CA ILE A 83 29.87 -7.05 20.60
C ILE A 83 31.12 -6.35 21.14
N SER A 84 31.25 -6.16 22.46
CA SER A 84 32.42 -5.50 23.05
C SER A 84 33.72 -6.27 22.84
N ASN A 85 33.64 -7.60 22.74
CA ASN A 85 34.79 -8.49 22.57
C ASN A 85 35.11 -8.82 21.10
N SER A 86 34.49 -8.11 20.15
CA SER A 86 34.63 -8.37 18.72
C SER A 86 35.04 -7.13 17.92
N ASP A 87 35.74 -7.36 16.81
CA ASP A 87 36.06 -6.31 15.85
C ASP A 87 34.80 -5.87 15.11
N PHE A 88 34.00 -6.86 14.69
CA PHE A 88 32.72 -6.68 14.01
C PHE A 88 31.72 -7.73 14.50
N TYR A 89 30.44 -7.48 14.27
CA TYR A 89 29.38 -8.44 14.52
C TYR A 89 28.35 -8.45 13.40
N TYR A 90 27.59 -9.54 13.31
CA TYR A 90 26.48 -9.67 12.38
C TYR A 90 25.33 -10.43 13.04
N ASP A 91 24.12 -10.02 12.70
CA ASP A 91 22.86 -10.59 13.17
C ASP A 91 21.94 -10.99 12.00
N MET A 92 22.26 -10.51 10.80
CA MET A 92 21.51 -10.74 9.56
C MET A 92 22.43 -11.11 8.40
N CYS A 93 21.87 -11.77 7.40
CA CYS A 93 22.46 -11.95 6.09
C CYS A 93 22.01 -10.83 5.14
N TYR A 94 22.80 -10.60 4.08
CA TYR A 94 22.45 -9.74 2.97
C TYR A 94 22.49 -10.50 1.64
N SER A 95 21.40 -10.40 0.89
CA SER A 95 21.30 -10.91 -0.49
C SER A 95 21.00 -9.77 -1.45
N VAL A 96 21.72 -9.73 -2.58
CA VAL A 96 21.49 -8.75 -3.65
C VAL A 96 20.09 -8.93 -4.26
N ALA A 97 19.56 -10.16 -4.27
CA ALA A 97 18.21 -10.44 -4.75
C ALA A 97 17.17 -9.77 -3.84
N CYS A 98 16.33 -8.91 -4.43
CA CYS A 98 15.37 -8.08 -3.71
C CYS A 98 15.97 -7.23 -2.57
N SER A 99 17.28 -6.95 -2.60
CA SER A 99 17.99 -6.20 -1.56
C SER A 99 17.63 -6.66 -0.14
N THR A 100 17.74 -7.97 0.08
CA THR A 100 17.18 -8.63 1.25
C THR A 100 18.16 -8.60 2.42
N PHE A 101 17.71 -8.06 3.55
CA PHE A 101 18.30 -8.21 4.88
C PHE A 101 17.41 -9.15 5.67
N ALA A 102 17.90 -10.31 6.05
CA ALA A 102 17.10 -11.33 6.74
C ALA A 102 17.89 -11.96 7.88
N ASN A 103 17.21 -12.55 8.85
CA ASN A 103 17.87 -13.28 9.91
C ASN A 103 18.71 -14.45 9.35
N MET A 104 19.76 -14.78 10.09
CA MET A 104 20.54 -16.00 9.87
C MET A 104 19.70 -17.22 10.26
N ARG A 105 19.90 -18.35 9.58
CA ARG A 105 19.40 -19.64 10.07
C ARG A 105 20.29 -20.15 11.20
N ALA A 106 19.72 -20.95 12.10
CA ALA A 106 20.52 -21.92 12.84
C ALA A 106 21.12 -22.89 11.81
N GLU A 107 22.44 -22.82 11.60
CA GLU A 107 23.16 -23.83 10.84
C GLU A 107 23.02 -25.16 11.59
N ASN A 108 22.13 -26.04 11.13
CA ASN A 108 22.30 -27.47 11.41
C ASN A 108 23.55 -27.90 10.65
N ASP A 109 24.70 -27.86 11.32
CA ASP A 109 25.89 -28.57 10.90
C ASP A 109 25.54 -30.06 10.74
N GLY A 110 25.33 -30.48 9.49
CA GLY A 110 25.21 -31.87 9.09
C GLY A 110 23.81 -32.46 9.04
N ALA A 111 23.06 -32.20 7.97
CA ALA A 111 22.14 -33.20 7.40
C ALA A 111 21.91 -32.89 5.91
N ALA A 112 22.08 -33.92 5.10
CA ALA A 112 22.06 -33.90 3.64
C ALA A 112 20.74 -33.39 3.04
N ASP A 113 20.87 -32.83 1.83
CA ASP A 113 19.79 -32.54 0.89
C ASP A 113 18.75 -33.68 0.84
N ILE A 114 17.51 -33.36 1.20
CA ILE A 114 16.35 -34.16 0.82
C ILE A 114 15.36 -33.23 0.12
N ASP A 115 15.46 -33.23 -1.20
CA ASP A 115 14.36 -32.86 -2.10
C ASP A 115 13.15 -33.74 -1.75
N THR A 116 12.14 -33.14 -1.13
CA THR A 116 10.81 -33.74 -1.03
C THR A 116 9.77 -32.73 -1.48
N THR A 117 9.33 -32.90 -2.71
CA THR A 117 8.03 -32.44 -3.19
C THR A 117 6.96 -33.02 -2.29
N SER A 118 6.37 -32.20 -1.42
CA SER A 118 5.20 -32.58 -0.64
C SER A 118 3.95 -32.21 -1.41
N ASP A 119 3.31 -33.23 -1.97
CA ASP A 119 1.92 -33.18 -2.38
C ASP A 119 1.06 -32.90 -1.15
N ILE A 120 0.37 -31.76 -1.14
CA ILE A 120 -0.60 -31.41 -0.10
C ILE A 120 -1.93 -32.10 -0.45
N SER A 121 -2.22 -33.23 0.19
CA SER A 121 -3.59 -33.73 0.30
C SER A 121 -4.34 -32.87 1.32
N CYS A 122 -5.46 -32.29 0.90
CA CYS A 122 -6.38 -31.59 1.79
C CYS A 122 -7.07 -32.62 2.70
N GLU A 123 -6.69 -32.70 3.97
CA GLU A 123 -7.54 -33.32 4.98
C GLU A 123 -8.59 -32.32 5.48
N GLU A 124 -9.85 -32.69 5.32
CA GLU A 124 -11.00 -32.00 5.88
C GLU A 124 -11.09 -32.22 7.40
N GLY A 125 -11.52 -31.18 8.12
CA GLY A 125 -12.23 -31.34 9.39
C GLY A 125 -11.38 -31.44 10.65
N LYS A 126 -10.66 -30.36 11.01
CA LYS A 126 -10.38 -30.05 12.43
C LYS A 126 -11.30 -28.90 12.89
N PRO A 127 -11.79 -28.93 14.14
CA PRO A 127 -12.66 -27.87 14.66
C PRO A 127 -11.92 -26.53 14.58
N VAL A 128 -12.63 -25.49 14.11
CA VAL A 128 -12.10 -24.14 13.90
C VAL A 128 -11.66 -23.59 15.26
N ALA A 129 -10.36 -23.64 15.55
CA ALA A 129 -9.78 -22.81 16.59
C ALA A 129 -9.97 -21.35 16.18
N ASP A 130 -10.37 -20.49 17.12
CA ASP A 130 -10.56 -19.06 16.86
C ASP A 130 -9.32 -18.49 16.16
N LEU A 131 -9.52 -17.90 14.97
CA LEU A 131 -8.44 -17.33 14.18
C LEU A 131 -7.74 -16.23 14.98
N VAL A 132 -6.42 -16.34 15.14
CA VAL A 132 -5.60 -15.30 15.76
C VAL A 132 -5.80 -14.01 14.97
N THR A 133 -6.25 -12.96 15.66
CA THR A 133 -6.55 -11.66 15.05
C THR A 133 -5.35 -10.74 15.16
N TYR A 134 -4.95 -10.11 14.06
CA TYR A 134 -3.85 -9.15 13.99
C TYR A 134 -4.37 -7.76 13.59
N SER A 135 -3.80 -6.73 14.19
CA SER A 135 -4.18 -5.33 13.93
C SER A 135 -3.34 -4.69 12.82
N LEU A 136 -4.01 -3.98 11.92
CA LEU A 136 -3.41 -3.21 10.83
C LEU A 136 -3.70 -1.71 11.02
N LEU A 137 -2.66 -0.88 10.86
CA LEU A 137 -2.75 0.56 10.69
C LEU A 137 -2.40 0.92 9.24
N ASP A 138 -3.32 1.60 8.56
CA ASP A 138 -3.13 2.08 7.18
C ASP A 138 -2.86 3.59 7.15
N LEU A 139 -1.63 3.98 6.79
CA LEU A 139 -1.19 5.37 6.69
C LEU A 139 -1.27 5.84 5.24
N TYR A 140 -1.78 7.05 5.03
CA TYR A 140 -2.06 7.57 3.67
C TYR A 140 -3.01 6.65 2.92
N SER A 141 -4.02 6.17 3.65
CA SER A 141 -4.88 5.05 3.26
C SER A 141 -5.67 5.29 1.97
N GLY A 142 -5.87 6.55 1.58
CA GLY A 142 -6.76 6.92 0.50
C GLY A 142 -8.15 6.35 0.75
N CYS A 143 -8.69 5.65 -0.24
CA CYS A 143 -9.96 4.95 -0.07
C CYS A 143 -9.82 3.54 0.54
N GLY A 144 -8.63 3.10 0.95
CA GLY A 144 -8.42 1.82 1.66
C GLY A 144 -8.03 0.62 0.80
N ALA A 145 -7.75 0.79 -0.49
CA ALA A 145 -7.53 -0.34 -1.41
C ALA A 145 -6.40 -1.29 -0.98
N MET A 146 -5.31 -0.76 -0.42
CA MET A 146 -4.18 -1.55 0.05
C MET A 146 -4.55 -2.37 1.29
N SER A 147 -5.10 -1.74 2.33
CA SER A 147 -5.56 -2.44 3.53
C SER A 147 -6.66 -3.46 3.22
N THR A 148 -7.64 -3.11 2.39
CA THR A 148 -8.66 -4.08 1.91
C THR A 148 -8.00 -5.29 1.28
N GLY A 149 -7.10 -5.09 0.31
CA GLY A 149 -6.40 -6.20 -0.34
C GLY A 149 -5.60 -7.05 0.65
N LEU A 150 -4.83 -6.42 1.54
CA LEU A 150 -4.03 -7.14 2.55
C LEU A 150 -4.90 -8.03 3.45
N CYS A 151 -6.01 -7.50 3.96
CA CYS A 151 -6.97 -8.25 4.78
C CYS A 151 -7.54 -9.46 4.02
N LEU A 152 -8.01 -9.24 2.78
CA LEU A 152 -8.52 -10.31 1.92
C LEU A 152 -7.46 -11.39 1.63
N GLY A 153 -6.20 -10.98 1.47
CA GLY A 153 -5.08 -11.89 1.24
C GLY A 153 -4.75 -12.73 2.46
N ALA A 154 -4.66 -12.10 3.62
CA ALA A 154 -4.36 -12.76 4.89
C ALA A 154 -5.43 -13.78 5.27
N GLU A 155 -6.71 -13.46 5.05
CA GLU A 155 -7.83 -14.36 5.30
C GLU A 155 -7.71 -15.67 4.50
N LEU A 156 -7.18 -15.61 3.27
CA LEU A 156 -6.94 -16.81 2.45
C LEU A 156 -5.77 -17.65 2.96
N ALA A 157 -4.81 -17.03 3.63
CA ALA A 157 -3.77 -17.71 4.38
C ALA A 157 -4.27 -18.15 5.77
N GLY A 158 -5.56 -18.01 6.08
CA GLY A 158 -6.13 -18.42 7.37
C GLY A 158 -5.71 -17.51 8.53
N ILE A 159 -5.47 -16.21 8.26
CA ILE A 159 -5.16 -15.20 9.27
C ILE A 159 -6.20 -14.09 9.23
N LYS A 160 -6.80 -13.78 10.38
CA LYS A 160 -7.71 -12.64 10.50
C LYS A 160 -6.92 -11.36 10.71
N LEU A 161 -6.63 -10.65 9.63
CA LEU A 161 -6.03 -9.31 9.68
C LEU A 161 -7.11 -8.25 9.63
N GLU A 162 -7.18 -7.36 10.62
CA GLU A 162 -8.19 -6.31 10.70
C GLU A 162 -7.55 -4.91 10.56
N ALA A 163 -7.97 -4.15 9.55
CA ALA A 163 -7.68 -2.72 9.43
C ALA A 163 -8.37 -1.96 10.58
N LYS A 164 -7.68 -1.80 11.71
CA LYS A 164 -8.25 -1.24 12.92
C LYS A 164 -8.18 0.28 12.92
N TRP A 165 -7.15 0.86 12.31
CA TRP A 165 -6.98 2.30 12.18
C TRP A 165 -6.58 2.67 10.75
N ALA A 166 -7.07 3.80 10.26
CA ALA A 166 -6.68 4.36 8.99
C ALA A 166 -6.54 5.88 9.08
N VAL A 167 -5.53 6.44 8.43
CA VAL A 167 -5.25 7.89 8.44
C VAL A 167 -5.14 8.40 7.01
N ASP A 168 -5.93 9.42 6.69
CA ASP A 168 -5.82 10.17 5.43
C ASP A 168 -6.32 11.61 5.61
N MET A 169 -5.77 12.55 4.84
CA MET A 169 -6.19 13.96 4.92
C MET A 169 -7.36 14.31 3.99
N ASN A 170 -7.71 13.45 3.03
CA ASN A 170 -8.84 13.66 2.13
C ASN A 170 -10.13 13.07 2.75
N SER A 171 -11.07 13.95 3.09
CA SER A 171 -12.32 13.57 3.75
C SER A 171 -13.18 12.60 2.93
N HIS A 172 -13.19 12.71 1.59
CA HIS A 172 -13.97 11.82 0.72
C HIS A 172 -13.35 10.41 0.64
N ALA A 173 -12.02 10.34 0.72
CA ALA A 173 -11.30 9.08 0.80
C ALA A 173 -11.59 8.39 2.14
N CYS A 174 -11.55 9.14 3.25
CA CYS A 174 -11.96 8.67 4.58
C CYS A 174 -13.41 8.19 4.60
N GLU A 175 -14.34 8.94 4.00
CA GLU A 175 -15.76 8.57 3.91
C GLU A 175 -15.95 7.23 3.18
N SER A 176 -15.24 7.05 2.08
CA SER A 176 -15.27 5.79 1.31
C SER A 176 -14.70 4.64 2.13
N LEU A 177 -13.54 4.80 2.77
CA LEU A 177 -12.95 3.77 3.60
C LEU A 177 -13.89 3.40 4.77
N LYS A 178 -14.40 4.39 5.49
CA LYS A 178 -15.31 4.18 6.64
C LYS A 178 -16.62 3.50 6.24
N HIS A 179 -17.13 3.78 5.04
CA HIS A 179 -18.33 3.11 4.53
C HIS A 179 -18.10 1.63 4.28
N ASN A 180 -16.96 1.28 3.67
CA ASN A 180 -16.64 -0.11 3.33
C ASN A 180 -16.06 -0.89 4.52
N HIS A 181 -15.50 -0.20 5.51
CA HIS A 181 -14.95 -0.78 6.74
C HIS A 181 -15.47 -0.04 7.99
N PRO A 182 -16.72 -0.31 8.42
CA PRO A 182 -17.36 0.43 9.52
C PRO A 182 -16.66 0.27 10.88
N SER A 183 -15.98 -0.85 11.14
CA SER A 183 -15.24 -1.06 12.40
C SER A 183 -13.93 -0.27 12.49
N THR A 184 -13.35 0.11 11.34
CA THR A 184 -12.08 0.86 11.30
C THR A 184 -12.23 2.25 11.91
N GLN A 185 -11.28 2.64 12.75
CA GLN A 185 -11.13 4.02 13.23
C GLN A 185 -10.46 4.87 12.14
N VAL A 186 -11.28 5.51 11.31
CA VAL A 186 -10.82 6.32 10.17
C VAL A 186 -10.67 7.77 10.60
N ARG A 187 -9.45 8.29 10.49
CA ARG A 187 -9.08 9.63 10.96
C ARG A 187 -8.78 10.54 9.78
N ASN A 188 -9.53 11.64 9.69
CA ASN A 188 -9.35 12.64 8.65
C ASN A 188 -8.38 13.75 9.09
N GLU A 189 -7.09 13.45 9.11
CA GLU A 189 -6.03 14.35 9.59
C GLU A 189 -4.69 14.07 8.89
N LYS A 190 -3.69 14.93 9.11
CA LYS A 190 -2.34 14.71 8.57
C LYS A 190 -1.61 13.62 9.37
N ALA A 191 -0.73 12.88 8.72
CA ALA A 191 0.08 11.87 9.40
C ALA A 191 1.00 12.44 10.49
N GLU A 192 1.54 13.66 10.30
CA GLU A 192 2.36 14.37 11.30
C GLU A 192 1.55 14.80 12.55
N ASP A 193 0.31 15.24 12.33
CA ASP A 193 -0.63 15.54 13.40
C ASP A 193 -1.03 14.26 14.14
N PHE A 194 -1.29 13.16 13.40
CA PHE A 194 -1.55 11.85 13.99
C PHE A 194 -0.37 11.36 14.85
N LEU A 195 0.87 11.47 14.38
CA LEU A 195 2.05 11.10 15.18
C LEU A 195 2.09 11.89 16.50
N SER A 196 1.84 13.20 16.44
CA SER A 196 1.78 14.06 17.62
C SER A 196 0.63 13.66 18.56
N LEU A 197 -0.52 13.32 17.99
CA LEU A 197 -1.66 12.78 18.73
C LEU A 197 -1.31 11.48 19.44
N LEU A 198 -0.60 10.53 18.80
CA LEU A 198 -0.18 9.28 19.43
C LEU A 198 0.72 9.52 20.64
N GLN A 199 1.64 10.48 20.54
CA GLN A 199 2.53 10.85 21.64
C GLN A 199 1.76 11.43 22.83
N GLN A 200 0.81 12.34 22.57
CA GLN A 200 -0.04 12.92 23.60
C GLN A 200 -1.01 11.88 24.19
N TRP A 201 -1.57 11.01 23.36
CA TRP A 201 -2.44 9.91 23.78
C TRP A 201 -1.72 8.97 24.73
N ASN A 202 -0.48 8.58 24.44
CA ASN A 202 0.34 7.76 25.34
C ASN A 202 0.56 8.46 26.70
N ALA A 203 0.82 9.77 26.71
CA ALA A 203 0.95 10.53 27.94
C ALA A 203 -0.37 10.55 28.75
N LEU A 204 -1.52 10.73 28.08
CA LEU A 204 -2.84 10.67 28.71
C LEU A 204 -3.14 9.29 29.29
N CYS A 205 -2.90 8.20 28.53
CA CYS A 205 -3.10 6.85 29.03
C CYS A 205 -2.22 6.55 30.24
N LYS A 206 -0.95 6.99 30.23
CA LYS A 206 -0.07 6.87 31.40
C LYS A 206 -0.67 7.58 32.62
N LYS A 207 -1.19 8.79 32.45
CA LYS A 207 -1.76 9.59 33.54
C LYS A 207 -3.06 8.98 34.10
N TYR A 208 -4.02 8.64 33.24
CA TYR A 208 -5.39 8.30 33.65
C TYR A 208 -5.69 6.79 33.73
N VAL A 209 -4.86 5.94 33.13
CA VAL A 209 -5.03 4.48 33.14
C VAL A 209 -3.97 3.82 34.04
N ILE A 210 -2.69 4.12 33.81
CA ILE A 210 -1.59 3.43 34.50
C ILE A 210 -1.36 3.96 35.92
N HIS A 211 -1.35 5.28 36.13
CA HIS A 211 -1.18 5.85 37.48
C HIS A 211 -2.49 5.88 38.28
N GLY A 212 -3.65 5.80 37.61
CA GLY A 212 -4.96 5.75 38.26
C GLY A 212 -5.23 4.44 39.04
N SER A 213 -4.51 3.35 38.74
CA SER A 213 -4.62 2.09 39.50
C SER A 213 -3.68 2.02 40.71
N ASN A 214 -2.63 2.85 40.78
CA ASN A 214 -1.65 2.86 41.88
C ASN A 214 -1.88 3.98 42.90
N SER A 215 -2.86 4.85 42.72
CA SER A 215 -3.17 5.95 43.65
C SER A 215 -4.55 5.85 44.31
N LEU A 216 -5.11 4.65 44.45
CA LEU A 216 -6.18 4.42 45.43
C LEU A 216 -5.56 4.15 46.80
N GLY A 217 -5.16 5.24 47.46
CA GLY A 217 -4.72 5.19 48.85
C GLY A 217 -3.76 6.31 49.24
N SER A 218 -4.22 7.57 49.26
CA SER A 218 -3.94 8.49 50.40
C SER A 218 -4.48 9.91 50.26
N ASP A 219 -4.82 10.44 49.08
CA ASP A 219 -4.96 11.92 48.95
C ASP A 219 -6.37 12.45 48.61
N LEU A 220 -7.43 11.66 48.82
CA LEU A 220 -8.83 12.10 48.65
C LEU A 220 -9.64 12.06 49.95
N ALA A 221 -9.04 12.50 51.06
CA ALA A 221 -9.72 12.66 52.35
C ALA A 221 -9.85 14.12 52.83
N GLN A 222 -9.59 15.12 51.97
CA GLN A 222 -9.81 16.54 52.32
C GLN A 222 -10.31 17.36 51.13
N ALA A 223 -11.49 17.01 50.60
CA ALA A 223 -12.35 17.96 49.87
C ALA A 223 -13.75 17.34 49.65
N SER A 224 -14.41 16.90 50.72
CA SER A 224 -15.84 16.58 50.67
C SER A 224 -16.46 16.90 52.02
N ASN A 225 -16.81 18.16 52.21
CA ASN A 225 -17.88 18.57 53.11
C ASN A 225 -18.43 19.89 52.58
N ASN A 226 -19.76 19.90 52.38
CA ASN A 226 -20.64 20.99 51.94
C ASN A 226 -20.79 21.11 50.43
N ASP A 227 -21.77 20.39 49.87
CA ASP A 227 -23.07 20.98 49.54
C ASP A 227 -23.96 19.93 48.85
N GLU A 228 -24.70 19.17 49.68
CA GLU A 228 -25.98 18.61 49.23
C GLU A 228 -27.02 19.73 49.40
N ASN A 229 -27.40 20.37 48.30
CA ASN A 229 -28.70 21.01 48.01
C ASN A 229 -28.53 22.09 46.94
N ASP A 230 -28.74 21.77 45.66
CA ASP A 230 -29.62 22.54 44.76
C ASP A 230 -29.76 21.87 43.38
N GLU A 231 -30.69 20.92 43.26
CA GLU A 231 -31.19 20.51 41.94
C GLU A 231 -32.41 21.37 41.58
N ASN A 232 -32.20 22.51 40.90
CA ASN A 232 -33.07 23.15 39.90
C ASN A 232 -32.94 24.70 39.86
N GLU A 233 -31.73 25.25 39.68
CA GLU A 233 -31.61 26.61 39.12
C GLU A 233 -31.33 26.57 37.60
N PRO A 234 -32.03 27.37 36.77
CA PRO A 234 -31.72 27.47 35.36
C PRO A 234 -30.36 28.17 35.20
N LEU A 235 -29.40 27.47 34.59
CA LEU A 235 -28.12 28.03 34.16
C LEU A 235 -28.35 29.34 33.36
N PRO A 236 -27.49 30.37 33.53
CA PRO A 236 -27.55 31.58 32.74
C PRO A 236 -27.57 31.27 31.24
N LYS A 237 -28.22 32.12 30.43
CA LYS A 237 -28.50 31.88 28.99
C LYS A 237 -27.26 31.56 28.12
N ASP A 238 -26.05 31.81 28.61
CA ASP A 238 -24.78 31.63 27.89
C ASP A 238 -23.81 30.61 28.54
N VAL A 239 -24.28 29.76 29.47
CA VAL A 239 -23.46 28.71 30.10
C VAL A 239 -23.78 27.34 29.49
N PHE A 240 -22.79 26.73 28.84
CA PHE A 240 -22.88 25.41 28.23
C PHE A 240 -22.20 24.36 29.12
N GLU A 241 -22.90 23.26 29.40
CA GLU A 241 -22.39 22.16 30.22
C GLU A 241 -21.92 21.00 29.33
N VAL A 242 -20.70 20.51 29.58
CA VAL A 242 -20.13 19.34 28.91
C VAL A 242 -20.88 18.09 29.36
N ALA A 243 -21.50 17.36 28.43
CA ALA A 243 -22.10 16.06 28.76
C ALA A 243 -21.08 14.93 28.69
N ARG A 244 -20.26 14.88 27.63
CA ARG A 244 -19.15 13.93 27.48
C ARG A 244 -18.20 14.34 26.36
N LEU A 245 -17.01 13.74 26.33
CA LEU A 245 -16.10 13.84 25.19
C LEU A 245 -16.37 12.69 24.20
N VAL A 246 -16.26 12.98 22.91
CA VAL A 246 -16.66 12.07 21.82
C VAL A 246 -15.48 11.68 20.95
N ASP A 247 -14.52 12.57 20.77
CA ASP A 247 -13.35 12.36 19.92
C ASP A 247 -12.18 13.23 20.40
N ILE A 248 -10.99 12.97 19.88
CA ILE A 248 -9.73 13.66 20.19
C ILE A 248 -8.93 13.85 18.91
N CYS A 249 -8.26 14.98 18.74
CA CYS A 249 -7.32 15.20 17.64
C CYS A 249 -6.17 16.10 18.08
N TYR A 250 -5.12 16.14 17.27
CA TYR A 250 -4.02 17.08 17.42
C TYR A 250 -3.97 18.01 16.21
N GLY A 251 -3.62 19.28 16.42
CA GLY A 251 -3.55 20.31 15.39
C GLY A 251 -4.46 21.48 15.73
N ASP A 252 -5.17 22.00 14.73
CA ASP A 252 -6.04 23.17 14.84
C ASP A 252 -7.32 22.98 14.01
N PRO A 253 -8.26 22.12 14.48
CA PRO A 253 -9.46 21.78 13.73
C PRO A 253 -10.35 22.98 13.42
N ASN A 254 -10.29 24.03 14.25
CA ASN A 254 -11.07 25.26 14.10
C ASN A 254 -10.32 26.39 13.38
N LYS A 255 -9.09 26.16 12.89
CA LYS A 255 -8.26 27.16 12.18
C LYS A 255 -8.05 28.47 12.96
N THR A 256 -7.87 28.33 14.28
CA THR A 256 -7.65 29.43 15.23
C THR A 256 -6.22 29.96 15.25
N GLY A 257 -5.27 29.26 14.61
CA GLY A 257 -3.84 29.48 14.68
C GLY A 257 -3.15 28.77 15.85
N LYS A 258 -3.89 28.04 16.70
CA LYS A 258 -3.35 27.34 17.88
C LYS A 258 -3.29 25.83 17.62
N ASN A 259 -2.07 25.34 17.39
CA ASN A 259 -1.82 23.90 17.34
C ASN A 259 -1.73 23.33 18.76
N GLY A 260 -2.45 22.23 19.00
CA GLY A 260 -2.43 21.55 20.29
C GLY A 260 -3.36 20.35 20.31
N LEU A 261 -3.70 19.89 21.51
CA LEU A 261 -4.65 18.82 21.71
C LEU A 261 -6.07 19.38 21.82
N TRP A 262 -6.99 18.80 21.06
CA TRP A 262 -8.38 19.19 21.00
C TRP A 262 -9.28 17.99 21.24
N PHE A 263 -10.44 18.26 21.85
CA PHE A 263 -11.45 17.24 22.11
C PHE A 263 -12.77 17.67 21.49
N LYS A 264 -13.48 16.70 20.91
CA LYS A 264 -14.83 16.91 20.42
C LYS A 264 -15.81 16.73 21.57
N VAL A 265 -16.58 17.76 21.87
CA VAL A 265 -17.45 17.84 23.03
C VAL A 265 -18.90 17.61 22.63
N ARG A 266 -19.59 16.70 23.34
CA ARG A 266 -21.05 16.61 23.36
C ARG A 266 -21.57 17.51 24.46
N TRP A 267 -22.41 18.47 24.10
CA TRP A 267 -23.04 19.40 25.04
C TRP A 267 -24.35 18.85 25.60
N LYS A 268 -24.62 19.11 26.88
CA LYS A 268 -25.86 18.66 27.54
C LYS A 268 -27.07 19.35 26.90
N LYS A 269 -28.14 18.59 26.67
CA LYS A 269 -29.37 19.02 25.96
C LYS A 269 -29.22 19.29 24.45
N TYR A 270 -28.05 19.03 23.87
CA TYR A 270 -27.81 19.14 22.42
C TYR A 270 -27.57 17.76 21.79
N ASP A 271 -27.87 17.66 20.49
CA ASP A 271 -27.63 16.46 19.71
C ASP A 271 -26.23 16.46 19.05
N ALA A 272 -25.90 15.37 18.37
CA ALA A 272 -24.59 15.17 17.74
C ALA A 272 -24.24 16.19 16.63
N SER A 273 -25.23 16.88 16.06
CA SER A 273 -24.99 17.90 15.02
C SER A 273 -24.34 19.16 15.58
N GLN A 274 -24.43 19.37 16.89
CA GLN A 274 -23.89 20.52 17.61
C GLN A 274 -22.57 20.21 18.33
N ASP A 275 -21.97 19.04 18.12
CA ASP A 275 -20.71 18.67 18.74
C ASP A 275 -19.56 19.56 18.19
N THR A 276 -18.85 20.26 19.08
CA THR A 276 -17.77 21.21 18.71
C THR A 276 -16.40 20.71 19.16
N TRP A 277 -15.34 21.16 18.47
CA TRP A 277 -13.96 20.94 18.91
C TRP A 277 -13.53 22.03 19.89
N GLU A 278 -13.12 21.65 21.09
CA GLU A 278 -12.61 22.55 22.13
C GLU A 278 -11.15 22.22 22.48
N PRO A 279 -10.30 23.23 22.73
CA PRO A 279 -8.91 23.01 23.10
C PRO A 279 -8.84 22.45 24.53
N ILE A 280 -7.83 21.64 24.83
CA ILE A 280 -7.66 21.05 26.18
C ILE A 280 -7.66 22.10 27.30
N ASP A 281 -7.06 23.28 27.07
CA ASP A 281 -6.99 24.36 28.07
C ASP A 281 -8.37 24.94 28.42
N GLY A 282 -9.32 24.90 27.48
CA GLY A 282 -10.69 25.36 27.65
C GLY A 282 -11.57 24.43 28.48
N LEU A 283 -11.07 23.23 28.80
CA LEU A 283 -11.83 22.16 29.47
C LEU A 283 -11.30 21.85 30.89
N SER A 284 -10.52 22.75 31.48
CA SER A 284 -9.82 22.54 32.76
C SER A 284 -10.72 22.14 33.94
N GLY A 285 -12.02 22.45 33.90
CA GLY A 285 -13.00 22.03 34.92
C GLY A 285 -13.62 20.64 34.74
N SER A 286 -13.32 19.91 33.65
CA SER A 286 -14.00 18.66 33.26
C SER A 286 -13.15 17.40 33.50
N TYR A 287 -12.52 17.29 34.67
CA TYR A 287 -11.58 16.20 34.99
C TYR A 287 -12.16 14.79 34.80
N GLU A 288 -13.36 14.53 35.32
CA GLU A 288 -13.99 13.21 35.22
C GLU A 288 -14.31 12.84 33.77
N CYS A 289 -14.77 13.80 32.95
CA CYS A 289 -15.02 13.56 31.53
C CYS A 289 -13.75 13.14 30.76
N PHE A 290 -12.60 13.73 31.08
CA PHE A 290 -11.31 13.32 30.51
C PHE A 290 -10.92 11.91 30.93
N LYS A 291 -11.03 11.61 32.23
CA LYS A 291 -10.68 10.30 32.77
C LYS A 291 -11.55 9.21 32.13
N GLU A 292 -12.86 9.40 32.07
CA GLU A 292 -13.80 8.48 31.43
C GLU A 292 -13.50 8.29 29.95
N PHE A 293 -13.28 9.36 29.19
CA PHE A 293 -12.96 9.29 27.76
C PHE A 293 -11.65 8.56 27.50
N VAL A 294 -10.59 8.87 28.25
CA VAL A 294 -9.29 8.21 28.08
C VAL A 294 -9.37 6.74 28.47
N GLN A 295 -10.06 6.39 29.56
CA GLN A 295 -10.20 5.00 30.01
C GLN A 295 -11.05 4.16 29.06
N SER A 296 -12.17 4.70 28.56
CA SER A 296 -13.00 4.03 27.54
C SER A 296 -12.26 3.93 26.21
N GLY A 297 -11.67 5.01 25.73
CA GLY A 297 -10.88 5.03 24.51
C GLY A 297 -9.68 4.08 24.53
N TYR A 298 -9.02 3.93 25.68
CA TYR A 298 -7.95 2.94 25.88
C TYR A 298 -8.49 1.50 25.76
N ARG A 299 -9.61 1.21 26.45
CA ARG A 299 -10.26 -0.11 26.41
C ARG A 299 -10.71 -0.48 24.99
N ASP A 300 -11.32 0.47 24.31
CA ASP A 300 -11.85 0.29 22.95
C ASP A 300 -10.75 0.45 21.88
N SER A 301 -9.53 0.78 22.29
CA SER A 301 -8.37 0.99 21.42
C SER A 301 -8.61 1.99 20.29
N ILE A 302 -9.24 3.14 20.59
CA ILE A 302 -9.58 4.15 19.58
C ILE A 302 -8.34 4.74 18.89
N LEU A 303 -7.18 4.71 19.57
CA LEU A 303 -5.87 5.09 19.08
C LEU A 303 -4.83 4.04 19.47
N PRO A 304 -3.87 3.73 18.58
CA PRO A 304 -2.83 2.77 18.88
C PRO A 304 -1.81 3.32 19.89
N LEU A 305 -1.26 2.42 20.69
CA LEU A 305 -0.07 2.64 21.51
C LEU A 305 1.10 1.78 21.00
N PRO A 306 2.36 2.11 21.32
CA PRO A 306 3.49 1.26 20.99
C PRO A 306 3.26 -0.20 21.42
N GLY A 307 3.48 -1.14 20.49
CA GLY A 307 3.22 -2.57 20.71
C GLY A 307 1.78 -3.05 20.46
N SER A 308 0.82 -2.16 20.19
CA SER A 308 -0.58 -2.54 19.89
C SER A 308 -0.89 -2.75 18.40
N VAL A 309 0.04 -2.37 17.53
CA VAL A 309 -0.08 -2.46 16.06
C VAL A 309 0.78 -3.62 15.57
N ASP A 310 0.17 -4.63 14.96
CA ASP A 310 0.92 -5.75 14.39
C ASP A 310 1.52 -5.38 13.02
N VAL A 311 0.77 -4.65 12.20
CA VAL A 311 1.16 -4.32 10.83
C VAL A 311 0.93 -2.84 10.55
N ILE A 312 1.92 -2.17 9.97
CA ILE A 312 1.72 -0.86 9.34
C ILE A 312 1.84 -1.00 7.84
N CYS A 313 0.86 -0.51 7.09
CA CYS A 313 0.99 -0.30 5.65
C CYS A 313 0.85 1.18 5.31
N GLY A 314 1.46 1.63 4.21
CA GLY A 314 1.21 2.99 3.73
C GLY A 314 1.95 3.37 2.44
N GLY A 315 1.38 4.34 1.73
CA GLY A 315 1.92 4.90 0.49
C GLY A 315 2.32 6.37 0.64
N PRO A 316 3.42 6.70 1.34
CA PRO A 316 3.78 8.07 1.62
C PRO A 316 4.00 8.87 0.32
N PRO A 317 3.29 9.99 0.10
CA PRO A 317 3.38 10.74 -1.14
C PRO A 317 4.78 11.36 -1.29
N CYS A 318 5.45 11.08 -2.41
CA CYS A 318 6.76 11.62 -2.76
C CYS A 318 6.64 12.39 -4.09
N GLN A 319 6.01 13.56 -4.08
CA GLN A 319 5.70 14.28 -5.32
C GLN A 319 6.92 14.96 -5.96
N GLY A 320 8.03 15.09 -5.20
CA GLY A 320 9.28 15.68 -5.68
C GLY A 320 9.94 14.86 -6.79
N VAL A 321 9.72 13.55 -6.85
CA VAL A 321 10.45 12.66 -7.77
C VAL A 321 9.87 12.55 -9.17
N SER A 322 8.71 13.15 -9.43
CA SER A 322 7.95 12.94 -10.67
C SER A 322 7.81 14.19 -11.55
N GLY A 323 7.64 13.99 -12.86
CA GLY A 323 7.30 15.05 -13.82
C GLY A 323 8.35 16.16 -13.92
N PHE A 324 7.92 17.42 -13.77
CA PHE A 324 8.80 18.59 -13.80
C PHE A 324 9.58 18.79 -12.49
N ASN A 325 9.19 18.13 -11.39
CA ASN A 325 9.86 18.29 -10.09
C ASN A 325 11.18 17.51 -10.00
N ARG A 326 11.40 16.52 -10.88
CA ARG A 326 12.58 15.62 -10.92
C ARG A 326 13.96 16.29 -11.11
N PHE A 327 14.01 17.62 -11.18
CA PHE A 327 15.24 18.40 -11.29
C PHE A 327 15.44 19.34 -10.08
N ARG A 328 14.49 19.38 -9.14
CA ARG A 328 14.57 20.19 -7.91
C ARG A 328 15.17 19.35 -6.79
N GLU A 329 15.95 20.00 -5.91
CA GLU A 329 16.52 19.39 -4.69
C GLU A 329 17.13 17.99 -4.92
N HIS A 330 17.80 17.79 -6.05
CA HIS A 330 18.34 16.49 -6.45
C HIS A 330 19.45 16.00 -5.51
N ASP A 331 20.24 16.93 -4.97
CA ASP A 331 21.38 16.59 -4.11
C ASP A 331 20.97 16.28 -2.66
N ASP A 332 19.83 16.81 -2.22
CA ASP A 332 19.25 16.52 -0.90
C ASP A 332 17.72 16.36 -0.97
N PRO A 333 17.23 15.21 -1.48
CA PRO A 333 15.80 14.98 -1.73
C PRO A 333 14.88 15.11 -0.50
N LEU A 334 15.41 15.00 0.72
CA LEU A 334 14.61 15.07 1.95
C LEU A 334 14.30 16.51 2.38
N LYS A 335 15.06 17.50 1.89
CA LYS A 335 14.75 18.92 2.10
C LYS A 335 13.54 19.38 1.31
N ASP A 336 13.16 18.67 0.24
CA ASP A 336 11.91 18.96 -0.47
C ASP A 336 10.72 18.57 0.43
N ASP A 337 9.95 19.57 0.85
CA ASP A 337 8.72 19.40 1.63
C ASP A 337 7.76 18.37 1.01
N LYS A 338 7.81 18.17 -0.32
CA LYS A 338 6.99 17.20 -1.05
C LYS A 338 7.40 15.74 -0.85
N ASN A 339 8.55 15.49 -0.22
CA ASN A 339 9.04 14.16 0.13
C ASN A 339 9.04 13.92 1.66
N LYS A 340 8.72 14.94 2.47
CA LYS A 340 8.71 14.89 3.94
C LYS A 340 7.84 13.77 4.51
N GLN A 341 6.77 13.39 3.81
CA GLN A 341 5.86 12.33 4.28
C GLN A 341 6.52 10.95 4.37
N LEU A 342 7.63 10.72 3.64
CA LEU A 342 8.45 9.52 3.81
C LEU A 342 9.16 9.48 5.17
N VAL A 343 9.64 10.63 5.64
CA VAL A 343 10.25 10.77 6.97
C VAL A 343 9.18 10.52 8.05
N VAL A 344 8.03 11.17 7.93
CA VAL A 344 6.90 11.01 8.87
C VAL A 344 6.43 9.55 8.93
N PHE A 345 6.31 8.85 7.80
CA PHE A 345 5.99 7.42 7.77
C PHE A 345 6.99 6.60 8.60
N MET A 346 8.28 6.83 8.39
CA MET A 346 9.33 6.11 9.11
C MET A 346 9.42 6.51 10.60
N ASP A 347 8.99 7.72 10.97
CA ASP A 347 8.89 8.15 12.36
C ASP A 347 7.72 7.48 13.09
N ILE A 348 6.59 7.30 12.41
CA ILE A 348 5.46 6.53 12.96
C ILE A 348 5.83 5.05 13.14
N VAL A 349 6.50 4.44 12.15
CA VAL A 349 7.05 3.08 12.28
C VAL A 349 8.02 3.01 13.46
N LYS A 350 8.94 3.97 13.59
CA LYS A 350 9.89 4.05 14.70
C LYS A 350 9.20 4.14 16.06
N TYR A 351 8.11 4.91 16.15
CA TYR A 351 7.37 5.11 17.38
C TYR A 351 6.54 3.90 17.79
N LEU A 352 5.83 3.27 16.83
CA LEU A 352 4.90 2.18 17.11
C LEU A 352 5.55 0.80 17.13
N GLN A 353 6.67 0.62 16.43
CA GLN A 353 7.42 -0.64 16.31
C GLN A 353 6.54 -1.85 15.94
N PRO A 354 5.84 -1.83 14.79
CA PRO A 354 4.97 -2.93 14.39
C PRO A 354 5.77 -4.20 14.07
N LYS A 355 5.15 -5.37 14.16
CA LYS A 355 5.78 -6.64 13.75
C LYS A 355 6.17 -6.63 12.27
N TYR A 356 5.31 -6.05 11.43
CA TYR A 356 5.52 -5.93 9.99
C TYR A 356 5.27 -4.51 9.48
N VAL A 357 6.00 -4.15 8.43
CA VAL A 357 5.86 -2.90 7.68
C VAL A 357 5.72 -3.21 6.21
N LEU A 358 4.72 -2.63 5.54
CA LEU A 358 4.61 -2.61 4.08
C LEU A 358 4.54 -1.17 3.58
N MET A 359 5.61 -0.72 2.94
CA MET A 359 5.61 0.58 2.28
C MET A 359 5.41 0.41 0.77
N GLU A 360 4.43 1.10 0.19
CA GLU A 360 4.24 1.19 -1.26
C GLU A 360 4.74 2.54 -1.79
N ASN A 361 5.26 2.55 -3.02
CA ASN A 361 5.50 3.80 -3.74
C ASN A 361 5.63 3.63 -5.27
N VAL A 362 5.71 4.77 -5.97
CA VAL A 362 6.05 4.81 -7.40
C VAL A 362 7.48 4.36 -7.65
N VAL A 363 7.75 3.72 -8.79
CA VAL A 363 9.10 3.25 -9.17
C VAL A 363 10.11 4.39 -9.27
N ASP A 364 9.67 5.64 -9.45
CA ASP A 364 10.55 6.80 -9.56
C ASP A 364 11.36 7.06 -8.27
N ILE A 365 10.94 6.55 -7.10
CA ILE A 365 11.77 6.61 -5.87
C ILE A 365 13.08 5.82 -5.99
N LEU A 366 13.15 4.89 -6.95
CA LEU A 366 14.31 4.05 -7.26
C LEU A 366 15.12 4.58 -8.47
N LYS A 367 14.69 5.69 -9.06
CA LYS A 367 15.33 6.32 -10.24
C LYS A 367 15.87 7.69 -9.91
N PHE A 368 15.06 8.52 -9.27
CA PHE A 368 15.41 9.88 -8.93
C PHE A 368 16.56 9.91 -7.92
N ALA A 369 17.53 10.82 -8.11
CA ALA A 369 18.70 10.95 -7.25
C ALA A 369 19.41 9.62 -6.96
N ASP A 370 19.61 8.79 -8.01
CA ASP A 370 20.21 7.45 -7.89
C ASP A 370 19.43 6.51 -6.93
N GLY A 371 18.11 6.69 -6.88
CA GLY A 371 17.20 5.92 -6.04
C GLY A 371 17.24 6.32 -4.56
N PHE A 372 17.68 7.54 -4.25
CA PHE A 372 17.89 8.03 -2.88
C PHE A 372 16.72 7.69 -1.93
N LEU A 373 15.47 7.99 -2.31
CA LEU A 373 14.32 7.80 -1.41
C LEU A 373 14.04 6.32 -1.12
N GLY A 374 14.20 5.43 -2.11
CA GLY A 374 14.05 3.99 -1.89
C GLY A 374 15.18 3.42 -1.02
N ARG A 375 16.43 3.88 -1.25
CA ARG A 375 17.57 3.52 -0.40
C ARG A 375 17.37 4.05 1.03
N TYR A 376 16.85 5.26 1.19
CA TYR A 376 16.56 5.89 2.49
C TYR A 376 15.53 5.09 3.27
N ALA A 377 14.45 4.67 2.62
CA ALA A 377 13.44 3.86 3.26
C ALA A 377 13.99 2.51 3.78
N LEU A 378 14.80 1.83 2.96
CA LEU A 378 15.47 0.59 3.35
C LEU A 378 16.49 0.83 4.48
N SER A 379 17.26 1.91 4.40
CA SER A 379 18.24 2.33 5.41
C SER A 379 17.60 2.56 6.77
N ARG A 380 16.46 3.26 6.81
CA ARG A 380 15.69 3.50 8.04
C ARG A 380 15.24 2.18 8.68
N LEU A 381 14.72 1.22 7.91
CA LEU A 381 14.31 -0.09 8.43
C LEU A 381 15.51 -0.86 9.00
N VAL A 382 16.62 -0.95 8.26
CA VAL A 382 17.83 -1.66 8.69
C VAL A 382 18.43 -1.02 9.96
N ALA A 383 18.42 0.31 10.07
CA ALA A 383 18.87 1.03 11.26
C ALA A 383 17.93 0.84 12.48
N MET A 384 16.64 0.62 12.24
CA MET A 384 15.68 0.21 13.27
C MET A 384 15.72 -1.28 13.59
N ASN A 385 16.72 -2.00 13.06
CA ASN A 385 16.92 -3.44 13.23
C ASN A 385 15.80 -4.32 12.63
N TYR A 386 15.07 -3.83 11.64
CA TYR A 386 14.14 -4.66 10.88
C TYR A 386 14.90 -5.48 9.85
N GLN A 387 14.49 -6.75 9.70
CA GLN A 387 14.68 -7.46 8.44
C GLN A 387 13.93 -6.68 7.34
N ALA A 388 14.47 -6.61 6.13
CA ALA A 388 13.85 -5.83 5.07
C ALA A 388 14.12 -6.40 3.69
N ARG A 389 13.20 -6.14 2.75
CA ARG A 389 13.42 -6.41 1.31
C ARG A 389 12.60 -5.48 0.43
N LEU A 390 13.07 -5.27 -0.79
CA LEU A 390 12.48 -4.40 -1.80
C LEU A 390 12.09 -5.23 -3.05
N GLY A 391 10.87 -5.04 -3.53
CA GLY A 391 10.36 -5.68 -4.74
C GLY A 391 9.60 -4.71 -5.64
N MET A 392 9.75 -4.84 -6.95
CA MET A 392 8.94 -4.16 -7.94
C MET A 392 7.92 -5.12 -8.53
N MET A 393 6.64 -4.82 -8.36
CA MET A 393 5.53 -5.66 -8.82
C MET A 393 4.72 -4.93 -9.88
N VAL A 394 4.25 -5.67 -10.88
CA VAL A 394 3.43 -5.16 -11.98
C VAL A 394 1.99 -5.64 -11.80
N ALA A 395 1.04 -4.71 -11.68
CA ALA A 395 -0.35 -5.04 -11.37
C ALA A 395 -1.00 -6.01 -12.36
N GLY A 396 -0.70 -5.87 -13.66
CA GLY A 396 -1.24 -6.78 -14.68
C GLY A 396 -0.83 -8.24 -14.49
N CYS A 397 0.33 -8.50 -13.88
CA CYS A 397 0.78 -9.86 -13.57
C CYS A 397 -0.12 -10.57 -12.54
N TYR A 398 -1.05 -9.85 -11.90
CA TYR A 398 -1.98 -10.35 -10.90
C TYR A 398 -3.44 -10.23 -11.36
N GLY A 399 -3.68 -10.28 -12.67
CA GLY A 399 -5.02 -10.40 -13.24
C GLY A 399 -5.73 -9.06 -13.45
N LEU A 400 -5.03 -8.07 -14.01
CA LEU A 400 -5.62 -6.79 -14.38
C LEU A 400 -5.23 -6.36 -15.79
N PRO A 401 -6.12 -5.72 -16.56
CA PRO A 401 -5.81 -5.19 -17.89
C PRO A 401 -5.07 -3.84 -17.82
N GLN A 402 -4.03 -3.77 -16.99
CA GLN A 402 -3.16 -2.60 -16.84
C GLN A 402 -1.69 -2.97 -16.64
N PHE A 403 -0.79 -2.04 -16.98
CA PHE A 403 0.65 -2.18 -16.76
C PHE A 403 1.14 -1.16 -15.70
N ARG A 404 0.72 -1.34 -14.44
CA ARG A 404 1.09 -0.46 -13.34
C ARG A 404 2.19 -1.09 -12.50
N MET A 405 3.42 -0.62 -12.64
CA MET A 405 4.56 -1.04 -11.83
C MET A 405 4.68 -0.15 -10.58
N ARG A 406 4.90 -0.78 -9.42
CA ARG A 406 5.11 -0.11 -8.11
C ARG A 406 6.22 -0.79 -7.34
N ALA A 407 6.88 -0.02 -6.48
CA ALA A 407 7.88 -0.51 -5.55
C ALA A 407 7.20 -0.79 -4.20
N PHE A 408 7.55 -1.93 -3.61
CA PHE A 408 7.08 -2.39 -2.31
C PHE A 408 8.29 -2.70 -1.43
N ILE A 409 8.28 -2.22 -0.20
CA ILE A 409 9.31 -2.52 0.80
C ILE A 409 8.65 -3.23 1.97
N TRP A 410 9.08 -4.46 2.22
CA TRP A 410 8.76 -5.19 3.44
C TRP A 410 9.75 -4.84 4.53
N GLY A 411 9.25 -4.68 5.74
CA GLY A 411 9.99 -4.74 6.99
C GLY A 411 9.38 -5.80 7.91
N ALA A 412 10.20 -6.55 8.63
CA ALA A 412 9.76 -7.44 9.70
C ALA A 412 10.70 -7.30 10.90
N LEU A 413 10.16 -7.33 12.12
CA LEU A 413 11.01 -7.42 13.30
C LEU A 413 11.88 -8.70 13.25
N PRO A 414 13.03 -8.74 13.93
CA PRO A 414 13.86 -9.95 13.97
C PRO A 414 13.12 -11.16 14.54
N SER A 415 12.16 -10.97 15.44
CA SER A 415 11.36 -12.08 16.00
C SER A 415 10.29 -12.62 15.03
N MET A 416 10.25 -12.14 13.78
CA MET A 416 9.23 -12.44 12.79
C MET A 416 9.85 -13.04 11.53
N VAL A 417 9.05 -13.73 10.71
CA VAL A 417 9.51 -14.26 9.42
C VAL A 417 9.33 -13.21 8.33
N LEU A 418 10.41 -12.77 7.66
CA LEU A 418 10.30 -11.74 6.62
C LEU A 418 9.42 -12.22 5.42
N PRO A 419 8.33 -11.50 5.04
CA PRO A 419 7.44 -11.95 3.97
C PRO A 419 8.12 -12.00 2.60
N LYS A 420 7.66 -12.90 1.73
CA LYS A 420 8.14 -13.07 0.35
C LYS A 420 7.34 -12.25 -0.67
N PHE A 421 7.88 -12.05 -1.86
CA PHE A 421 7.11 -11.47 -2.95
C PHE A 421 6.42 -12.57 -3.76
N PRO A 422 5.09 -12.48 -3.96
CA PRO A 422 4.36 -13.47 -4.74
C PRO A 422 4.71 -13.34 -6.22
N LEU A 423 5.06 -14.45 -6.86
CA LEU A 423 5.34 -14.50 -8.29
C LEU A 423 4.11 -14.16 -9.13
N PRO A 424 4.30 -13.65 -10.37
CA PRO A 424 3.22 -13.41 -11.33
C PRO A 424 2.27 -14.61 -11.50
N THR A 425 0.98 -14.34 -11.70
CA THR A 425 -0.02 -15.37 -12.05
C THR A 425 -0.51 -15.26 -13.49
N HIS A 426 -0.26 -14.12 -14.14
CA HIS A 426 -0.68 -13.83 -15.51
C HIS A 426 0.51 -13.46 -16.40
N ASP A 427 0.49 -13.94 -17.65
CA ASP A 427 1.55 -13.72 -18.64
C ASP A 427 1.41 -12.36 -19.32
N VAL A 428 1.87 -11.31 -18.61
CA VAL A 428 1.88 -9.94 -19.13
C VAL A 428 3.22 -9.65 -19.80
N ILE A 429 3.14 -9.11 -21.02
CA ILE A 429 4.31 -8.58 -21.74
C ILE A 429 5.00 -7.55 -20.86
N LYS A 430 6.24 -7.84 -20.44
CA LYS A 430 7.07 -6.90 -19.67
C LYS A 430 7.23 -5.61 -20.46
N ARG A 431 6.79 -4.50 -19.88
CA ARG A 431 6.91 -3.14 -20.42
C ARG A 431 7.58 -2.25 -19.36
N GLY A 432 8.14 -1.12 -19.76
CA GLY A 432 8.71 -0.15 -18.82
C GLY A 432 10.16 -0.43 -18.40
N LEU A 433 10.82 0.64 -17.96
CA LEU A 433 12.23 0.60 -17.57
C LEU A 433 12.37 0.24 -16.10
N VAL A 434 13.05 -0.87 -15.83
CA VAL A 434 13.55 -1.25 -14.51
C VAL A 434 14.86 -0.48 -14.28
N PRO A 435 15.04 0.21 -13.13
CA PRO A 435 16.30 0.87 -12.82
C PRO A 435 17.43 -0.15 -12.71
N ASN A 436 18.57 0.10 -13.37
CA ASN A 436 19.70 -0.85 -13.41
C ASN A 436 20.18 -1.24 -12.01
N ALA A 437 20.30 -0.27 -11.10
CA ALA A 437 20.73 -0.47 -9.71
C ALA A 437 19.79 -1.41 -8.91
N PHE A 438 18.54 -1.56 -9.34
CA PHE A 438 17.51 -2.36 -8.68
C PHE A 438 16.98 -3.48 -9.58
N SER A 439 17.73 -3.86 -10.62
CA SER A 439 17.31 -4.89 -11.58
C SER A 439 16.97 -6.24 -10.92
N ARG A 440 17.75 -6.65 -9.91
CA ARG A 440 17.51 -7.86 -9.10
C ARG A 440 16.34 -7.75 -8.11
N CYS A 441 15.61 -6.63 -8.10
CA CYS A 441 14.42 -6.42 -7.28
C CYS A 441 13.13 -6.53 -8.09
N LEU A 442 13.19 -6.84 -9.39
CA LEU A 442 11.99 -7.11 -10.18
C LEU A 442 11.37 -8.45 -9.75
N VAL A 443 10.10 -8.42 -9.34
CA VAL A 443 9.33 -9.62 -9.02
C VAL A 443 8.83 -10.23 -10.32
N ALA A 444 9.60 -11.18 -10.85
CA ALA A 444 9.26 -11.92 -12.06
C ALA A 444 9.95 -13.29 -12.03
N TYR A 445 9.38 -14.24 -12.77
CA TYR A 445 10.08 -15.47 -13.08
C TYR A 445 11.31 -15.21 -13.95
N GLU A 446 12.34 -16.03 -13.77
CA GLU A 446 13.49 -16.15 -14.66
C GLU A 446 13.05 -16.51 -16.08
N GLU A 447 13.85 -16.16 -17.09
CA GLU A 447 13.48 -16.36 -18.50
C GLU A 447 13.45 -17.83 -18.91
N THR A 448 14.24 -18.67 -18.23
CA THR A 448 14.42 -20.10 -18.51
C THR A 448 13.38 -21.00 -17.87
N THR A 449 12.57 -20.50 -16.93
CA THR A 449 11.55 -21.30 -16.24
C THR A 449 10.36 -21.57 -17.16
N ASN A 450 9.90 -22.82 -17.25
CA ASN A 450 8.60 -23.14 -17.86
C ASN A 450 7.47 -22.69 -16.93
N LYS A 451 6.51 -21.92 -17.44
CA LYS A 451 5.51 -21.21 -16.61
C LYS A 451 4.11 -21.54 -17.08
N HIS A 452 3.29 -22.06 -16.17
CA HIS A 452 1.84 -22.15 -16.37
C HIS A 452 1.19 -20.88 -15.82
N LEU A 453 1.11 -19.83 -16.65
CA LEU A 453 0.47 -18.55 -16.30
C LEU A 453 -0.86 -18.39 -17.03
N LYS A 454 -1.83 -17.73 -16.38
CA LYS A 454 -3.09 -17.33 -17.03
C LYS A 454 -2.81 -16.29 -18.13
N LYS A 455 -3.67 -16.23 -19.14
CA LYS A 455 -3.58 -15.24 -20.22
C LYS A 455 -3.70 -13.82 -19.64
N ALA A 456 -2.92 -12.86 -20.16
CA ALA A 456 -3.11 -11.45 -19.82
C ALA A 456 -4.52 -10.96 -20.15
N LEU A 457 -5.12 -10.24 -19.21
CA LEU A 457 -6.43 -9.62 -19.40
C LEU A 457 -6.35 -8.37 -20.27
N VAL A 458 -7.42 -8.11 -21.00
CA VAL A 458 -7.63 -6.90 -21.81
C VAL A 458 -8.85 -6.10 -21.32
N LEU A 459 -9.07 -4.91 -21.89
CA LEU A 459 -10.17 -4.04 -21.50
C LEU A 459 -11.54 -4.72 -21.60
N GLU A 460 -11.75 -5.55 -22.63
CA GLU A 460 -12.97 -6.33 -22.81
C GLU A 460 -13.27 -7.25 -21.64
N ASP A 461 -12.23 -7.89 -21.08
CA ASP A 461 -12.39 -8.78 -19.94
C ASP A 461 -12.92 -8.04 -18.72
N ALA A 462 -12.63 -6.74 -18.59
CA ALA A 462 -12.99 -5.96 -17.41
C ALA A 462 -14.35 -5.24 -17.49
N ILE A 463 -14.76 -4.74 -18.66
CA ILE A 463 -15.88 -3.78 -18.73
C ILE A 463 -16.99 -4.13 -19.74
N SER A 464 -16.90 -5.25 -20.45
CA SER A 464 -17.85 -5.59 -21.54
C SER A 464 -19.26 -5.96 -21.09
N ASP A 465 -19.49 -6.27 -19.81
CA ASP A 465 -20.81 -6.51 -19.19
C ASP A 465 -21.51 -5.22 -18.71
N LEU A 466 -20.79 -4.10 -18.60
CA LEU A 466 -21.36 -2.88 -18.02
C LEU A 466 -22.41 -2.24 -18.94
N PRO A 467 -23.53 -1.74 -18.39
CA PRO A 467 -24.58 -1.10 -19.18
C PRO A 467 -24.07 0.20 -19.84
N LYS A 468 -24.68 0.59 -20.96
CA LYS A 468 -24.33 1.85 -21.62
C LYS A 468 -24.80 3.05 -20.81
N VAL A 469 -23.99 4.09 -20.74
CA VAL A 469 -24.33 5.38 -20.10
C VAL A 469 -23.86 6.56 -20.94
N GLN A 470 -24.49 7.71 -20.76
CA GLN A 470 -24.17 8.94 -21.48
C GLN A 470 -23.01 9.70 -20.82
N ASN A 471 -22.55 10.80 -21.43
CA ASN A 471 -21.56 11.71 -20.86
C ASN A 471 -22.00 12.33 -19.53
N HIS A 472 -23.30 12.49 -19.32
CA HIS A 472 -23.88 12.84 -18.03
C HIS A 472 -24.68 11.66 -17.49
N GLN A 473 -24.25 11.15 -16.33
CA GLN A 473 -24.92 10.07 -15.60
C GLN A 473 -24.98 10.47 -14.11
N PRO A 474 -26.10 11.03 -13.63
CA PRO A 474 -26.22 11.51 -12.26
C PRO A 474 -26.41 10.40 -11.22
N ASN A 475 -26.85 9.21 -11.61
CA ASN A 475 -27.14 8.11 -10.69
C ASN A 475 -25.86 7.44 -10.20
N ASP A 476 -25.65 7.44 -8.88
CA ASP A 476 -24.53 6.78 -8.21
C ASP A 476 -24.74 5.27 -8.04
N VAL A 477 -26.00 4.84 -7.99
CA VAL A 477 -26.41 3.42 -7.92
C VAL A 477 -27.34 3.11 -9.08
N MET A 478 -27.09 1.98 -9.76
CA MET A 478 -27.96 1.45 -10.81
C MET A 478 -27.92 -0.08 -10.85
N GLU A 479 -28.78 -0.69 -11.67
CA GLU A 479 -28.74 -2.12 -11.94
C GLU A 479 -27.71 -2.46 -13.03
N TYR A 480 -27.19 -3.69 -12.99
CA TYR A 480 -26.49 -4.26 -14.13
C TYR A 480 -27.44 -4.49 -15.31
N GLY A 481 -26.93 -4.31 -16.52
CA GLY A 481 -27.70 -4.58 -17.75
C GLY A 481 -27.61 -6.03 -18.22
N SER A 482 -26.63 -6.80 -17.75
CA SER A 482 -26.45 -8.22 -18.10
C SER A 482 -25.69 -8.98 -17.01
N ASP A 483 -25.71 -10.30 -17.14
CA ASP A 483 -24.81 -11.19 -16.40
C ASP A 483 -23.34 -10.96 -16.79
N PRO A 484 -22.38 -11.31 -15.90
CA PRO A 484 -20.96 -11.24 -16.23
C PRO A 484 -20.62 -12.18 -17.39
N LYS A 485 -19.77 -11.72 -18.31
CA LYS A 485 -19.40 -12.41 -19.55
C LYS A 485 -18.04 -13.12 -19.46
N THR A 486 -17.17 -12.68 -18.56
CA THR A 486 -15.79 -13.19 -18.42
C THR A 486 -15.52 -13.72 -17.00
N GLU A 487 -14.43 -14.47 -16.82
CA GLU A 487 -13.97 -14.91 -15.49
C GLU A 487 -13.68 -13.72 -14.58
N PHE A 488 -13.02 -12.68 -15.11
CA PHE A 488 -12.75 -11.46 -14.35
C PHE A 488 -14.05 -10.76 -13.89
N GLN A 489 -15.06 -10.66 -14.75
CA GLN A 489 -16.33 -10.03 -14.39
C GLN A 489 -17.10 -10.85 -13.34
N ARG A 490 -17.01 -12.19 -13.40
CA ARG A 490 -17.55 -13.05 -12.34
C ARG A 490 -16.84 -12.81 -11.02
N TYR A 491 -15.51 -12.76 -11.03
CA TYR A 491 -14.70 -12.48 -9.84
C TYR A 491 -15.00 -11.10 -9.24
N ILE A 492 -14.99 -10.04 -10.04
CA ILE A 492 -15.12 -8.67 -9.52
C ILE A 492 -16.52 -8.37 -8.98
N ARG A 493 -17.55 -9.12 -9.43
CA ARG A 493 -18.95 -9.01 -8.99
C ARG A 493 -19.31 -9.93 -7.82
N LEU A 494 -18.35 -10.69 -7.26
CA LEU A 494 -18.59 -11.50 -6.07
C LEU A 494 -19.14 -10.66 -4.91
N SER A 495 -19.94 -11.28 -4.05
CA SER A 495 -20.38 -10.65 -2.80
C SER A 495 -19.20 -10.42 -1.85
N SER A 496 -19.37 -9.55 -0.86
CA SER A 496 -18.37 -9.38 0.21
C SER A 496 -18.11 -10.72 0.90
N LYS A 497 -19.15 -11.52 1.15
CA LYS A 497 -19.03 -12.85 1.75
C LYS A 497 -18.18 -13.81 0.90
N ASP A 498 -18.40 -13.85 -0.42
CA ASP A 498 -17.66 -14.74 -1.31
C ASP A 498 -16.19 -14.30 -1.48
N MET A 499 -15.93 -12.99 -1.38
CA MET A 499 -14.56 -12.46 -1.27
C MET A 499 -13.91 -12.75 0.09
N LYS A 500 -14.65 -13.30 1.06
CA LYS A 500 -14.27 -13.43 2.48
C LYS A 500 -13.97 -12.08 3.14
N ASP A 501 -14.71 -11.06 2.76
CA ASP A 501 -14.67 -9.73 3.35
C ASP A 501 -15.66 -9.65 4.53
N HIS A 502 -15.13 -9.76 5.74
CA HIS A 502 -15.92 -9.72 6.98
C HIS A 502 -16.17 -8.31 7.50
N SER A 503 -15.86 -7.27 6.72
CA SER A 503 -16.04 -5.87 7.14
C SER A 503 -17.52 -5.48 7.30
N PHE A 504 -18.43 -6.18 6.61
CA PHE A 504 -19.86 -5.89 6.64
C PHE A 504 -20.61 -6.86 7.55
N VAL A 505 -21.13 -6.36 8.68
CA VAL A 505 -21.92 -7.15 9.63
C VAL A 505 -23.35 -7.40 9.12
N ASP A 506 -23.85 -6.60 8.18
CA ASP A 506 -25.25 -6.66 7.71
C ASP A 506 -25.37 -6.43 6.19
N ALA A 507 -24.88 -7.40 5.39
CA ALA A 507 -24.77 -7.32 3.93
C ALA A 507 -26.12 -7.35 3.16
N ARG A 508 -27.27 -7.42 3.83
CA ARG A 508 -28.52 -7.86 3.19
C ARG A 508 -29.20 -6.85 2.25
N THR A 509 -28.83 -5.58 2.24
CA THR A 509 -29.70 -4.55 1.62
C THR A 509 -29.27 -4.02 0.25
N LYS A 510 -28.06 -4.33 -0.26
CA LYS A 510 -27.58 -3.78 -1.55
C LYS A 510 -26.66 -4.70 -2.39
N GLU A 511 -26.66 -6.01 -2.13
CA GLU A 511 -25.93 -6.95 -2.98
C GLU A 511 -26.41 -6.90 -4.44
N GLY A 512 -25.48 -7.04 -5.38
CA GLY A 512 -25.78 -7.08 -6.81
C GLY A 512 -26.07 -5.74 -7.50
N LYS A 513 -25.86 -4.59 -6.82
CA LYS A 513 -25.97 -3.26 -7.43
C LYS A 513 -24.67 -2.83 -8.12
N LEU A 514 -24.81 -1.95 -9.12
CA LEU A 514 -23.72 -1.30 -9.81
C LEU A 514 -23.53 0.11 -9.26
N PHE A 515 -22.42 0.33 -8.56
CA PHE A 515 -22.07 1.63 -7.98
C PHE A 515 -21.14 2.43 -8.90
N ASP A 516 -21.20 3.76 -8.84
CA ASP A 516 -20.22 4.68 -9.40
C ASP A 516 -19.99 4.54 -10.92
N HIS A 517 -20.98 4.03 -11.66
CA HIS A 517 -20.88 3.90 -13.12
C HIS A 517 -21.16 5.25 -13.82
N GLN A 518 -20.39 6.25 -13.42
CA GLN A 518 -20.52 7.66 -13.81
C GLN A 518 -19.21 8.13 -14.47
N PRO A 519 -19.23 8.70 -15.68
CA PRO A 519 -18.05 9.33 -16.28
C PRO A 519 -17.84 10.75 -15.75
N LEU A 520 -16.63 11.29 -15.95
CA LEU A 520 -16.43 12.73 -15.87
C LEU A 520 -17.33 13.40 -16.92
N GLN A 521 -18.24 14.26 -16.46
CA GLN A 521 -19.07 15.05 -17.35
C GLN A 521 -18.21 16.05 -18.11
N LEU A 522 -17.92 15.74 -19.37
CA LEU A 522 -17.21 16.64 -20.26
C LEU A 522 -18.06 17.88 -20.51
N ASN A 523 -17.40 19.04 -20.57
CA ASN A 523 -18.03 20.26 -21.06
C ASN A 523 -18.51 20.08 -22.52
N ASN A 524 -19.38 20.98 -22.97
CA ASN A 524 -19.98 20.88 -24.31
C ASN A 524 -18.94 20.79 -25.43
N ASP A 525 -17.86 21.58 -25.36
CA ASP A 525 -16.81 21.60 -26.38
C ASP A 525 -16.07 20.25 -26.46
N ASP A 526 -15.67 19.71 -25.31
CA ASP A 526 -14.95 18.43 -25.24
C ASP A 526 -15.85 17.26 -25.60
N HIS A 527 -17.12 17.28 -25.21
CA HIS A 527 -18.09 16.27 -25.62
C HIS A 527 -18.33 16.32 -27.14
N GLU A 528 -18.44 17.52 -27.74
CA GLU A 528 -18.56 17.69 -29.19
C GLU A 528 -17.35 17.10 -29.93
N ARG A 529 -16.12 17.34 -29.43
CA ARG A 529 -14.90 16.71 -29.95
C ARG A 529 -14.96 15.19 -29.87
N VAL A 530 -15.34 14.63 -28.72
CA VAL A 530 -15.42 13.18 -28.48
C VAL A 530 -16.46 12.50 -29.39
N ARG A 531 -17.55 13.20 -29.74
CA ARG A 531 -18.54 12.71 -30.72
C ARG A 531 -17.96 12.59 -32.13
N GLN A 532 -16.99 13.44 -32.47
CA GLN A 532 -16.32 13.43 -33.78
C GLN A 532 -15.13 12.47 -33.85
N ILE A 533 -14.69 11.88 -32.73
CA ILE A 533 -13.66 10.83 -32.74
C ILE A 533 -14.26 9.52 -33.27
N PRO A 534 -13.71 8.93 -34.35
CA PRO A 534 -14.23 7.67 -34.91
C PRO A 534 -14.30 6.54 -33.87
N VAL A 535 -15.26 5.63 -34.05
CA VAL A 535 -15.42 4.43 -33.22
C VAL A 535 -14.64 3.27 -33.85
N GLN A 536 -13.32 3.33 -33.74
CA GLN A 536 -12.41 2.31 -34.24
C GLN A 536 -11.13 2.26 -33.40
N LYS A 537 -10.41 1.14 -33.46
CA LYS A 537 -9.13 0.98 -32.77
C LYS A 537 -8.12 2.04 -33.22
N GLY A 538 -7.42 2.63 -32.26
CA GLY A 538 -6.40 3.66 -32.53
C GLY A 538 -6.95 5.07 -32.82
N ALA A 539 -8.28 5.26 -32.85
CA ALA A 539 -8.89 6.57 -33.05
C ALA A 539 -8.46 7.57 -31.97
N ASN A 540 -8.12 8.79 -32.40
CA ASN A 540 -7.63 9.88 -31.56
C ASN A 540 -7.82 11.23 -32.27
N PHE A 541 -7.39 12.33 -31.64
CA PHE A 541 -7.57 13.69 -32.18
C PHE A 541 -7.02 13.90 -33.61
N ARG A 542 -6.05 13.09 -34.07
CA ARG A 542 -5.51 13.15 -35.44
C ARG A 542 -6.52 12.78 -36.53
N HIS A 543 -7.65 12.19 -36.14
CA HIS A 543 -8.75 11.85 -37.05
C HIS A 543 -9.80 12.97 -37.14
N LEU A 544 -9.64 14.06 -36.39
CA LEU A 544 -10.52 15.22 -36.51
C LEU A 544 -10.26 15.96 -37.82
N LYS A 545 -11.30 16.61 -38.35
CA LYS A 545 -11.23 17.37 -39.60
C LYS A 545 -10.15 18.47 -39.53
N GLY A 546 -9.36 18.59 -40.60
CA GLY A 546 -8.30 19.61 -40.72
C GLY A 546 -6.98 19.21 -40.07
N VAL A 547 -6.79 17.92 -39.73
CA VAL A 547 -5.53 17.39 -39.21
C VAL A 547 -4.91 16.42 -40.22
N ARG A 548 -3.60 16.57 -40.46
CA ARG A 548 -2.79 15.62 -41.22
C ARG A 548 -1.55 15.22 -40.42
N VAL A 549 -0.96 14.06 -40.74
CA VAL A 549 0.29 13.59 -40.14
C VAL A 549 1.39 13.66 -41.18
N GLY A 550 2.39 14.52 -40.95
CA GLY A 550 3.53 14.69 -41.85
C GLY A 550 4.53 13.52 -41.78
N ALA A 551 5.53 13.56 -42.67
CA ALA A 551 6.51 12.48 -42.87
C ALA A 551 7.29 12.06 -41.60
N LYS A 552 7.43 12.96 -40.61
CA LYS A 552 8.15 12.70 -39.34
C LYS A 552 7.22 12.21 -38.21
N ASN A 553 6.01 11.76 -38.54
CA ASN A 553 4.94 11.42 -37.59
C ASN A 553 4.54 12.61 -36.67
N THR A 554 4.71 13.82 -37.19
CA THR A 554 4.34 15.08 -36.53
C THR A 554 3.00 15.53 -37.07
N VAL A 555 2.11 15.94 -36.17
CA VAL A 555 0.80 16.46 -36.52
C VAL A 555 0.88 17.88 -37.07
N GLU A 556 0.15 18.15 -38.14
CA GLU A 556 0.05 19.45 -38.80
C GLU A 556 -1.43 19.76 -39.08
N LEU A 557 -1.77 21.05 -39.12
CA LEU A 557 -3.04 21.48 -39.67
C LEU A 557 -2.98 21.40 -41.19
N ASP A 558 -4.06 20.93 -41.80
CA ASP A 558 -4.19 20.89 -43.25
C ASP A 558 -4.37 22.32 -43.80
N PRO A 559 -3.45 22.85 -44.63
CA PRO A 559 -3.56 24.20 -45.18
C PRO A 559 -4.76 24.37 -46.11
N ASP A 560 -5.27 23.29 -46.71
CA ASP A 560 -6.37 23.34 -47.67
C ASP A 560 -7.75 23.29 -46.98
N ILE A 561 -7.78 23.02 -45.67
CA ILE A 561 -9.01 22.92 -44.89
C ILE A 561 -9.04 24.06 -43.86
N PRO A 562 -10.02 24.98 -43.96
CA PRO A 562 -10.23 26.00 -42.94
C PRO A 562 -10.38 25.38 -41.55
N ARG A 563 -9.80 26.05 -40.55
CA ARG A 563 -9.78 25.55 -39.17
C ARG A 563 -11.20 25.31 -38.66
N ALA A 564 -11.58 24.05 -38.52
CA ALA A 564 -12.90 23.68 -38.02
C ALA A 564 -13.09 24.18 -36.58
N LEU A 565 -14.30 24.66 -36.28
CA LEU A 565 -14.70 25.16 -34.97
C LEU A 565 -15.79 24.25 -34.39
N VAL A 566 -15.85 24.19 -33.06
CA VAL A 566 -17.01 23.66 -32.34
C VAL A 566 -18.10 24.73 -32.23
N SER A 567 -19.29 24.35 -31.78
CA SER A 567 -20.46 25.23 -31.68
C SER A 567 -20.21 26.51 -30.86
N SER A 568 -19.27 26.48 -29.90
CA SER A 568 -18.89 27.65 -29.10
C SER A 568 -17.94 28.64 -29.80
N GLY A 569 -17.53 28.37 -31.05
CA GLY A 569 -16.55 29.16 -31.79
C GLY A 569 -15.08 28.84 -31.46
N LYS A 570 -14.81 27.92 -30.53
CA LYS A 570 -13.45 27.44 -30.25
C LYS A 570 -12.97 26.44 -31.31
N PRO A 571 -11.65 26.23 -31.47
CA PRO A 571 -11.13 25.22 -32.38
C PRO A 571 -11.62 23.80 -32.08
N LEU A 572 -12.00 23.05 -33.12
CA LEU A 572 -12.27 21.61 -33.03
C LEU A 572 -11.04 20.86 -32.53
N VAL A 573 -9.88 21.18 -33.10
CA VAL A 573 -8.59 20.62 -32.72
C VAL A 573 -7.88 21.63 -31.81
N PRO A 574 -7.69 21.31 -30.51
CA PRO A 574 -7.02 22.22 -29.59
C PRO A 574 -5.53 22.37 -29.89
N ASP A 575 -4.98 23.58 -29.72
CA ASP A 575 -3.56 23.87 -29.99
C ASP A 575 -2.60 23.04 -29.13
N TYR A 576 -2.98 22.76 -27.88
CA TYR A 576 -2.16 21.93 -27.00
C TYR A 576 -2.01 20.50 -27.54
N ALA A 577 -3.01 19.96 -28.25
CA ALA A 577 -2.95 18.60 -28.78
C ALA A 577 -1.94 18.51 -29.93
N ILE A 578 -1.83 19.59 -30.72
CA ILE A 578 -0.88 19.73 -31.83
C ILE A 578 0.56 19.81 -31.31
N SER A 579 0.80 20.54 -30.22
CA SER A 579 2.15 20.72 -29.66
C SER A 579 2.59 19.60 -28.70
N PHE A 580 1.66 18.78 -28.19
CA PHE A 580 1.94 17.76 -27.19
C PHE A 580 2.98 16.72 -27.65
N ILE A 581 4.05 16.56 -26.86
CA ILE A 581 5.22 15.71 -27.19
C ILE A 581 5.78 16.09 -28.57
N LYS A 582 6.01 17.39 -28.80
CA LYS A 582 6.53 17.93 -30.07
C LYS A 582 5.70 17.48 -31.28
N GLY A 583 4.38 17.35 -31.09
CA GLY A 583 3.39 16.91 -32.09
C GLY A 583 3.41 15.44 -32.47
N LYS A 584 4.20 14.60 -31.77
CA LYS A 584 4.32 13.16 -32.07
C LYS A 584 3.36 12.28 -31.30
N SER A 585 2.62 12.83 -30.34
CA SER A 585 1.70 12.05 -29.51
C SER A 585 0.43 11.67 -30.26
N SER A 586 -0.06 10.46 -30.01
CA SER A 586 -1.40 9.99 -30.38
C SER A 586 -2.35 9.91 -29.18
N LYS A 587 -1.95 10.40 -28.00
CA LYS A 587 -2.72 10.29 -26.75
C LYS A 587 -3.93 11.23 -26.65
N PRO A 588 -3.89 12.51 -27.06
CA PRO A 588 -5.02 13.42 -26.89
C PRO A 588 -6.30 12.87 -27.56
N PHE A 589 -7.41 12.89 -26.81
CA PHE A 589 -8.72 12.37 -27.21
C PHE A 589 -8.67 10.95 -27.78
N ARG A 590 -7.75 10.11 -27.29
CA ARG A 590 -7.61 8.74 -27.79
C ARG A 590 -8.67 7.82 -27.18
N ARG A 591 -9.27 7.04 -28.07
CA ARG A 591 -10.16 5.93 -27.76
C ARG A 591 -9.34 4.68 -27.44
N LEU A 592 -9.71 4.04 -26.33
CA LEU A 592 -9.23 2.72 -25.99
C LEU A 592 -10.00 1.68 -26.82
N TRP A 593 -9.44 0.48 -26.97
CA TRP A 593 -10.11 -0.63 -27.64
C TRP A 593 -10.16 -1.89 -26.79
N TRP A 594 -11.07 -2.80 -27.15
CA TRP A 594 -11.40 -4.00 -26.39
C TRP A 594 -10.20 -4.92 -26.12
N ASP A 595 -9.30 -5.05 -27.09
CA ASP A 595 -8.09 -5.86 -27.02
C ASP A 595 -6.85 -5.10 -26.53
N GLU A 596 -7.03 -3.88 -26.01
CA GLU A 596 -5.96 -3.07 -25.42
C GLU A 596 -5.93 -3.19 -23.89
N THR A 597 -4.81 -2.79 -23.30
CA THR A 597 -4.68 -2.55 -21.85
C THR A 597 -4.54 -1.06 -21.57
N VAL A 598 -4.91 -0.63 -20.36
CA VAL A 598 -4.68 0.74 -19.90
C VAL A 598 -3.31 0.79 -19.21
N PRO A 599 -2.29 1.51 -19.73
CA PRO A 599 -0.95 1.46 -19.14
C PRO A 599 -0.96 1.78 -17.64
N THR A 600 -1.57 2.88 -17.24
CA THR A 600 -1.76 3.21 -15.82
C THR A 600 -3.05 4.00 -15.69
N VAL A 601 -3.96 3.52 -14.85
CA VAL A 601 -5.11 4.31 -14.40
C VAL A 601 -4.58 5.45 -13.54
N VAL A 602 -4.98 6.67 -13.85
CA VAL A 602 -4.51 7.90 -13.19
C VAL A 602 -5.67 8.63 -12.52
N THR A 603 -5.35 9.64 -11.72
CA THR A 603 -6.31 10.40 -10.89
C THR A 603 -7.22 11.35 -11.66
N ARG A 604 -6.90 11.60 -12.94
CA ARG A 604 -7.59 12.58 -13.79
C ARG A 604 -8.25 11.89 -14.95
N ALA A 605 -9.48 12.28 -15.27
CA ALA A 605 -10.28 11.64 -16.31
C ALA A 605 -10.40 12.49 -17.58
N GLU A 606 -9.78 13.67 -17.64
CA GLU A 606 -9.84 14.55 -18.81
C GLU A 606 -9.17 13.89 -20.04
N PRO A 607 -9.77 13.95 -21.24
CA PRO A 607 -9.24 13.27 -22.43
C PRO A 607 -8.06 14.01 -23.08
N HIS A 608 -7.56 15.09 -22.47
CA HIS A 608 -6.70 16.05 -23.14
C HIS A 608 -5.29 15.53 -23.47
N ASN A 609 -4.76 14.58 -22.69
CA ASN A 609 -3.38 14.09 -22.83
C ASN A 609 -3.23 12.58 -22.59
N GLN A 610 -4.32 11.82 -22.69
CA GLN A 610 -4.37 10.40 -22.38
C GLN A 610 -5.42 9.63 -23.21
N ALA A 611 -5.22 8.32 -23.31
CA ALA A 611 -6.19 7.40 -23.88
C ALA A 611 -7.18 6.96 -22.80
N ILE A 612 -8.41 7.45 -22.88
CA ILE A 612 -9.44 7.23 -21.85
C ILE A 612 -10.86 7.23 -22.40
N LEU A 613 -11.06 7.45 -23.71
CA LEU A 613 -12.41 7.38 -24.27
C LEU A 613 -12.87 5.92 -24.34
N HIS A 614 -14.12 5.68 -23.99
CA HIS A 614 -14.74 4.35 -24.03
C HIS A 614 -14.70 3.77 -25.46
N PRO A 615 -14.50 2.45 -25.65
CA PRO A 615 -14.35 1.85 -26.99
C PRO A 615 -15.50 2.12 -27.96
N THR A 616 -16.74 2.18 -27.47
CA THR A 616 -17.94 2.34 -28.34
C THR A 616 -18.88 3.49 -27.96
N GLN A 617 -18.59 4.24 -26.89
CA GLN A 617 -19.48 5.27 -26.35
C GLN A 617 -18.79 6.63 -26.43
N HIS A 618 -19.55 7.71 -26.63
CA HIS A 618 -19.02 9.08 -26.74
C HIS A 618 -18.79 9.72 -25.37
N ARG A 619 -18.04 9.04 -24.51
CA ARG A 619 -17.69 9.47 -23.16
C ARG A 619 -16.29 8.97 -22.80
N VAL A 620 -15.75 9.52 -21.71
CA VAL A 620 -14.59 8.91 -21.04
C VAL A 620 -15.01 7.63 -20.30
N LEU A 621 -14.03 6.82 -19.89
CA LEU A 621 -14.27 5.69 -19.00
C LEU A 621 -14.87 6.19 -17.67
N THR A 622 -15.85 5.46 -17.11
CA THR A 622 -16.50 5.79 -15.83
C THR A 622 -15.57 5.56 -14.63
N VAL A 623 -15.95 6.09 -13.47
CA VAL A 623 -15.29 5.79 -12.20
C VAL A 623 -15.26 4.27 -11.97
N ARG A 624 -16.39 3.58 -12.09
CA ARG A 624 -16.48 2.12 -11.94
C ARG A 624 -15.61 1.34 -12.92
N GLU A 625 -15.57 1.77 -14.19
CA GLU A 625 -14.67 1.16 -15.17
C GLU A 625 -13.20 1.28 -14.73
N ASN A 626 -12.78 2.45 -14.25
CA ASN A 626 -11.43 2.64 -13.70
C ASN A 626 -11.20 1.84 -12.40
N ALA A 627 -12.22 1.71 -11.54
CA ALA A 627 -12.15 0.93 -10.32
C ALA A 627 -11.92 -0.56 -10.62
N ARG A 628 -12.64 -1.12 -11.61
CA ARG A 628 -12.38 -2.48 -12.10
C ARG A 628 -10.98 -2.64 -12.69
N LEU A 629 -10.47 -1.64 -13.43
CA LEU A 629 -9.09 -1.65 -13.93
C LEU A 629 -8.05 -1.65 -12.78
N GLN A 630 -8.39 -1.15 -11.59
CA GLN A 630 -7.61 -1.27 -10.34
C GLN A 630 -7.92 -2.53 -9.52
N GLY A 631 -8.90 -3.33 -9.94
CA GLY A 631 -9.31 -4.56 -9.28
C GLY A 631 -10.16 -4.36 -8.03
N PHE A 632 -10.79 -3.20 -7.85
CA PHE A 632 -11.76 -3.01 -6.77
C PHE A 632 -12.96 -3.95 -6.97
N PRO A 633 -13.36 -4.70 -5.93
CA PRO A 633 -14.63 -5.41 -5.93
C PRO A 633 -15.78 -4.46 -6.27
N ASP A 634 -16.77 -4.92 -7.01
CA ASP A 634 -17.86 -4.07 -7.47
C ASP A 634 -18.75 -3.57 -6.31
N TYR A 635 -18.77 -4.29 -5.18
CA TYR A 635 -19.45 -3.82 -3.96
C TYR A 635 -18.72 -2.66 -3.27
N TYR A 636 -17.44 -2.42 -3.58
CA TYR A 636 -16.66 -1.36 -2.96
C TYR A 636 -17.15 0.00 -3.45
N ARG A 637 -17.69 0.82 -2.55
CA ARG A 637 -18.37 2.08 -2.90
C ARG A 637 -17.49 3.29 -2.65
N LEU A 638 -17.55 4.27 -3.56
CA LEU A 638 -16.78 5.50 -3.48
C LEU A 638 -17.69 6.71 -3.24
N PHE A 639 -17.20 7.66 -2.46
CA PHE A 639 -17.92 8.86 -2.03
C PHE A 639 -17.20 10.14 -2.44
N GLY A 640 -17.92 11.26 -2.38
CA GLY A 640 -17.47 12.57 -2.82
C GLY A 640 -17.77 12.89 -4.30
N PRO A 641 -17.34 14.08 -4.77
CA PRO A 641 -17.50 14.51 -6.16
C PRO A 641 -16.85 13.54 -7.15
N ILE A 642 -17.35 13.49 -8.39
CA ILE A 642 -16.83 12.58 -9.44
C ILE A 642 -15.30 12.67 -9.60
N LYS A 643 -14.73 13.88 -9.59
CA LYS A 643 -13.28 14.07 -9.67
C LYS A 643 -12.54 13.45 -8.49
N GLU A 644 -13.08 13.56 -7.29
CA GLU A 644 -12.49 12.95 -6.08
C GLU A 644 -12.57 11.42 -6.15
N LYS A 645 -13.67 10.85 -6.67
CA LYS A 645 -13.74 9.40 -6.89
C LYS A 645 -12.68 8.89 -7.88
N TYR A 646 -12.41 9.64 -8.97
CA TYR A 646 -11.28 9.33 -9.86
C TYR A 646 -9.92 9.44 -9.17
N ILE A 647 -9.73 10.44 -8.31
CA ILE A 647 -8.49 10.61 -7.53
C ILE A 647 -8.28 9.40 -6.61
N GLN A 648 -9.31 8.98 -5.89
CA GLN A 648 -9.27 7.82 -5.00
C GLN A 648 -8.85 6.55 -5.75
N VAL A 649 -9.48 6.26 -6.89
CA VAL A 649 -9.13 5.10 -7.74
C VAL A 649 -7.73 5.23 -8.33
N GLY A 650 -7.35 6.39 -8.83
CA GLY A 650 -6.04 6.60 -9.47
C GLY A 650 -4.86 6.48 -8.50
N ASN A 651 -5.05 6.91 -7.24
CA ASN A 651 -4.04 6.83 -6.18
C ASN A 651 -3.92 5.43 -5.60
N ALA A 652 -5.00 4.66 -5.57
CA ALA A 652 -5.04 3.33 -4.98
C ALA A 652 -3.91 2.38 -5.46
N VAL A 653 -3.47 1.53 -4.55
CA VAL A 653 -2.76 0.29 -4.88
C VAL A 653 -3.78 -0.67 -5.47
N SER A 654 -3.39 -1.43 -6.50
CA SER A 654 -4.29 -2.39 -7.12
C SER A 654 -4.63 -3.51 -6.13
N VAL A 655 -5.93 -3.74 -5.88
CA VAL A 655 -6.40 -4.67 -4.84
C VAL A 655 -5.85 -6.09 -5.02
N PRO A 656 -5.77 -6.68 -6.24
CA PRO A 656 -5.15 -8.00 -6.43
C PRO A 656 -3.67 -8.08 -6.05
N VAL A 657 -2.90 -6.99 -6.23
CA VAL A 657 -1.49 -6.92 -5.79
C VAL A 657 -1.43 -6.92 -4.27
N ALA A 658 -2.21 -6.06 -3.63
CA ALA A 658 -2.31 -6.01 -2.18
C ALA A 658 -2.81 -7.34 -1.58
N ARG A 659 -3.73 -8.03 -2.27
CA ARG A 659 -4.22 -9.37 -1.89
C ARG A 659 -3.15 -10.45 -2.00
N ALA A 660 -2.34 -10.43 -3.05
CA ALA A 660 -1.20 -11.33 -3.18
C ALA A 660 -0.15 -11.09 -2.06
N LEU A 661 0.11 -9.82 -1.74
CA LEU A 661 0.98 -9.43 -0.63
C LEU A 661 0.38 -9.81 0.73
N GLY A 662 -0.94 -9.70 0.89
CA GLY A 662 -1.66 -10.09 2.10
C GLY A 662 -1.57 -11.58 2.37
N TYR A 663 -1.66 -12.41 1.31
CA TYR A 663 -1.43 -13.85 1.44
C TYR A 663 -0.01 -14.15 1.91
N SER A 664 0.98 -13.46 1.33
CA SER A 664 2.36 -13.59 1.81
C SER A 664 2.51 -13.18 3.27
N LEU A 665 1.88 -12.07 3.68
CA LEU A 665 1.91 -11.61 5.06
C LEU A 665 1.28 -12.64 6.00
N GLY A 666 0.15 -13.24 5.61
CA GLY A 666 -0.49 -14.30 6.39
C GLY A 666 0.40 -15.55 6.56
N GLN A 667 1.07 -16.01 5.50
CA GLN A 667 2.03 -17.11 5.60
C GLN A 667 3.21 -16.79 6.53
N ALA A 668 3.71 -15.55 6.48
CA ALA A 668 4.77 -15.08 7.37
C ALA A 668 4.30 -15.00 8.84
N LEU A 669 3.08 -14.52 9.09
CA LEU A 669 2.47 -14.47 10.43
C LEU A 669 2.28 -15.86 11.05
N ARG A 670 2.06 -16.89 10.21
CA ARG A 670 1.99 -18.30 10.64
C ARG A 670 3.37 -18.95 10.84
N GLY A 671 4.44 -18.29 10.41
CA GLY A 671 5.80 -18.86 10.42
C GLY A 671 6.04 -19.91 9.34
N GLU A 672 5.23 -19.94 8.27
CA GLU A 672 5.18 -21.05 7.30
C GLU A 672 6.06 -20.87 6.05
N PHE A 673 6.86 -19.80 5.97
CA PHE A 673 7.82 -19.70 4.88
C PHE A 673 9.05 -20.56 5.12
N VAL A 674 9.12 -21.68 4.40
CA VAL A 674 10.33 -22.48 4.26
C VAL A 674 11.22 -21.89 3.15
N GLY A 675 12.53 -21.81 3.35
CA GLY A 675 13.49 -21.39 2.33
C GLY A 675 13.83 -19.88 2.33
N ASP A 676 15.04 -19.51 1.88
CA ASP A 676 15.54 -18.10 1.92
C ASP A 676 15.22 -17.33 0.63
N GLN A 677 14.55 -17.99 -0.32
CA GLN A 677 14.24 -17.37 -1.60
C GLN A 677 13.33 -16.15 -1.41
N PRO A 678 13.61 -15.02 -2.07
CA PRO A 678 12.86 -13.80 -1.86
C PRO A 678 11.45 -13.86 -2.45
N LEU A 679 11.21 -14.83 -3.34
CA LEU A 679 9.98 -15.01 -4.10
C LEU A 679 9.27 -16.32 -3.72
N PHE A 680 7.95 -16.38 -3.89
CA PHE A 680 7.17 -17.61 -3.74
C PHE A 680 6.05 -17.71 -4.78
N LYS A 681 5.59 -18.93 -5.07
CA LYS A 681 4.44 -19.18 -5.95
C LYS A 681 3.16 -19.20 -5.11
N LEU A 682 2.15 -18.42 -5.53
CA LEU A 682 0.81 -18.51 -4.95
C LEU A 682 0.18 -19.88 -5.27
N PRO A 683 -0.67 -20.44 -4.39
CA PRO A 683 -1.35 -21.69 -4.69
C PRO A 683 -2.35 -21.52 -5.84
N GLU A 684 -2.69 -22.61 -6.54
CA GLU A 684 -3.50 -22.55 -7.77
C GLU A 684 -4.91 -21.99 -7.51
N ASP A 685 -5.49 -22.35 -6.36
CA ASP A 685 -6.81 -21.92 -5.90
C ASP A 685 -6.87 -20.43 -5.52
N PHE A 686 -5.73 -19.77 -5.29
CA PHE A 686 -5.66 -18.33 -5.01
C PHE A 686 -6.37 -17.51 -6.10
N THR A 687 -6.30 -17.96 -7.36
CA THR A 687 -6.92 -17.26 -8.49
C THR A 687 -8.37 -17.69 -8.77
N CYS A 688 -8.92 -18.65 -8.02
CA CYS A 688 -10.18 -19.33 -8.31
C CYS A 688 -11.29 -19.06 -7.26
N ILE A 689 -11.21 -17.96 -6.50
CA ILE A 689 -12.22 -17.61 -5.49
C ILE A 689 -13.62 -17.55 -6.11
N GLY A 690 -14.59 -18.20 -5.44
CA GLY A 690 -16.00 -18.21 -5.83
C GLY A 690 -16.36 -19.24 -6.91
N GLN A 691 -15.40 -20.04 -7.38
CA GLN A 691 -15.72 -21.22 -8.19
C GLN A 691 -16.07 -22.37 -7.23
N ALA A 692 -17.33 -22.79 -7.20
CA ALA A 692 -17.71 -24.01 -6.49
C ALA A 692 -16.80 -25.14 -6.96
N ARG A 693 -16.15 -25.87 -6.03
CA ARG A 693 -15.44 -27.10 -6.35
C ARG A 693 -16.42 -27.97 -7.12
N ALA A 694 -16.16 -28.22 -8.40
CA ALA A 694 -16.82 -29.29 -9.12
C ALA A 694 -16.35 -30.58 -8.44
N THR A 695 -17.12 -31.07 -7.46
CA THR A 695 -16.92 -32.41 -6.90
C THR A 695 -17.23 -33.40 -8.01
N GLY A 696 -16.18 -33.86 -8.69
CA GLY A 696 -16.28 -34.95 -9.64
C GLY A 696 -16.63 -36.24 -8.91
N SER A 697 -17.92 -36.50 -8.73
CA SER A 697 -18.41 -37.86 -8.54
C SER A 697 -18.84 -38.38 -9.91
N SER A 698 -17.89 -38.96 -10.62
CA SER A 698 -18.17 -39.93 -11.68
C SER A 698 -17.31 -41.14 -11.42
N VAL A 699 -17.66 -41.90 -10.38
CA VAL A 699 -17.30 -43.32 -10.31
C VAL A 699 -18.14 -43.99 -11.40
N GLY A 700 -17.54 -44.12 -12.59
CA GLY A 700 -18.07 -44.97 -13.64
C GLY A 700 -17.98 -46.41 -13.18
N VAL A 701 -19.13 -46.99 -12.84
CA VAL A 701 -19.29 -48.43 -12.73
C VAL A 701 -19.06 -49.01 -14.12
N VAL A 702 -18.00 -49.80 -14.26
CA VAL A 702 -17.79 -50.66 -15.42
C VAL A 702 -18.75 -51.83 -15.27
N GLU A 703 -19.90 -51.76 -15.94
CA GLU A 703 -20.69 -52.96 -16.26
C GLU A 703 -20.18 -53.53 -17.58
N THR A 704 -19.66 -54.74 -17.45
CA THR A 704 -19.33 -55.66 -18.54
C THR A 704 -20.60 -56.14 -19.24
N GLU A 705 -20.64 -55.99 -20.56
CA GLU A 705 -21.07 -57.03 -21.52
C GLU A 705 -20.43 -56.77 -22.89
#